data_AF-A4ZX85-F1
#
_entry.id   AF-A4ZX85-F1
#
_cell.length_a   1.000
_cell.length_b   1.000
_cell.length_c   1.000
_cell.angle_alpha   90.00
_cell.angle_beta   90.00
_cell.angle_gamma   90.00
#
_symmetry.space_group_name_H-M   'P 1'
#
loop_
_entity.id
_entity.type
_entity.pdbx_description
1 polymer ?
#
loop_
_entity_poly.entity_id
_entity_poly.type
_entity_poly.pdbx_seq_one_letter_code
_entity_poly.pdbx_strand_id
1 'polypeptide(L)'
;MGFFISQSKQHYGIRKYKVGVCSALIALSILGTRVAANQLPSTETASPQSSQLVETTPETTEAVNLTTEAVMTSEVSSEVSPVTSTETQPSSTAAETLASPQAVQATKEEEKNLVANGEFASTTAASGNWADPAATNWETWIPANVKKENGQVRIDEGRLHISSTASYRVAVHQTVDVDPNKRYLFSYNVETKDLKGSGVRVRLRSLTAEGKDLSPQEFAYTPYKNGSQAEHIEQILTVSPETRKLKVELFFENSVGQAWLDNISLVEYVEKTPETPEPSLELVQPETGQISLASNKVYLPVRPDLTYRIADAAVAIVEKNMIRPLAAGKTQVDVYDKDTKLSSFELTVTEHQATVFDTLRNNWEDISLANKRYQSNDTQMKAFLGRLGAGVASSLKKWVEPTNQGKTIFNDIDFSKSSHLTTVYRRLEQMAQVVENPDSAYYHDRSLIDLVRKGMNWLYTNVYNENKSIDGNWWDYEIGTPRVVVNTLIYMHPYFSQEEILTYIKPISKFVPDPTTIRKTLTNPVPAVGGNQTDLSKVAILEGALREDADRVRAGAQGLTTIMKFVDKGEGFYKDGSFIDHTNVAYTGAYGNVLIEGFSQLLPVIQPTEFALKEEQTNILYEWIEKAFMPILVRGELMDMTRGRSISRATGESHVQAMEILRSLVRIAESAQPEQKNKLLSFVKAQLTSDTFYDSYRSLKSYKDIDLVNKLLADNQISAEADKDYIAAFNNMDKFVYRSAQEGFTFALSMYSSKTQNYEDMNNENRKGWYTADGMVYLYSDDLSHYSNHYWATVDPYRLPGTTTTKDKREDGSGEVTLASDFVGASQLGNRLATIAMNFNNWNNSLTARKAWIVLGNKIVFLGTDIQHQSAQGAVTTIENRKLLTGEKYSYYINGQPVDLSKEVVTDKTQSFYMTNGKDNQSIGYVFLNQLPTYAKLDQ
;
A
#
# COMPACT_ATOMS: atom_id res chain seq x y z
N MET A 1 -26.64 -23.30 62.00
CA MET A 1 -25.62 -23.80 61.05
C MET A 1 -25.09 -22.58 60.31
N GLY A 2 -24.00 -21.91 60.68
CA GLY A 2 -22.74 -22.37 61.25
C GLY A 2 -21.78 -22.69 60.12
N PHE A 3 -20.90 -21.76 59.73
CA PHE A 3 -19.49 -22.01 59.40
C PHE A 3 -18.69 -20.70 59.24
N PHE A 4 -17.40 -20.83 59.53
CA PHE A 4 -16.43 -19.86 60.03
C PHE A 4 -15.68 -19.01 58.97
N ILE A 5 -15.31 -17.80 59.41
CA ILE A 5 -13.98 -17.15 59.37
C ILE A 5 -12.98 -17.59 58.27
N SER A 6 -12.58 -16.62 57.44
CA SER A 6 -11.20 -16.49 56.93
C SER A 6 -10.94 -15.06 56.44
N GLN A 7 -10.38 -14.21 57.31
CA GLN A 7 -9.68 -12.99 56.91
C GLN A 7 -8.31 -13.39 56.34
N SER A 8 -8.09 -13.19 55.04
CA SER A 8 -6.75 -13.20 54.46
C SER A 8 -6.17 -11.77 54.53
N LYS A 9 -5.18 -11.61 55.40
CA LYS A 9 -4.29 -10.43 55.44
C LYS A 9 -3.53 -10.36 54.10
N GLN A 10 -3.82 -9.37 53.27
CA GLN A 10 -2.86 -8.97 52.23
C GLN A 10 -1.73 -8.16 52.90
N HIS A 11 -0.55 -8.76 52.95
CA HIS A 11 0.68 -8.08 53.32
C HIS A 11 1.08 -7.11 52.19
N TYR A 12 0.81 -5.82 52.37
CA TYR A 12 1.48 -4.76 51.61
C TYR A 12 2.91 -4.61 52.14
N GLY A 13 3.86 -5.26 51.47
CA GLY A 13 5.27 -5.03 51.69
C GLY A 13 5.70 -3.68 51.11
N ILE A 14 5.70 -2.63 51.92
CA ILE A 14 6.37 -1.37 51.57
C ILE A 14 7.88 -1.64 51.62
N ARG A 15 8.52 -1.86 50.47
CA ARG A 15 9.98 -1.69 50.37
C ARG A 15 10.27 -0.20 50.51
N LYS A 16 10.81 0.19 51.67
CA LYS A 16 11.43 1.51 51.88
C LYS A 16 12.62 1.65 50.94
N TYR A 17 12.41 2.24 49.77
CA TYR A 17 13.51 2.90 49.05
C TYR A 17 13.78 4.23 49.76
N LYS A 18 15.05 4.46 50.14
CA LYS A 18 15.50 5.75 50.64
C LYS A 18 15.24 6.79 49.55
N VAL A 19 14.26 7.67 49.78
CA VAL A 19 14.03 8.85 48.96
C VAL A 19 15.21 9.80 49.19
N GLY A 20 16.19 9.74 48.30
CA GLY A 20 17.30 10.67 48.26
C GLY A 20 16.96 11.88 47.41
N VAL A 21 17.12 13.07 48.00
CA VAL A 21 17.37 14.39 47.39
C VAL A 21 16.26 15.04 46.53
N CYS A 22 15.37 14.31 45.84
CA CYS A 22 14.35 14.95 44.99
C CYS A 22 13.22 15.67 45.76
N SER A 23 12.87 15.23 46.97
CA SER A 23 11.80 15.88 47.77
C SER A 23 12.22 17.24 48.35
N ALA A 24 13.52 17.51 48.48
CA ALA A 24 14.02 18.78 48.99
C ALA A 24 13.96 19.89 47.92
N LEU A 25 14.11 19.55 46.64
CA LEU A 25 14.06 20.51 45.53
C LEU A 25 12.64 21.02 45.23
N ILE A 26 11.61 20.20 45.46
CA ILE A 26 10.20 20.61 45.31
C ILE A 26 9.77 21.58 46.43
N ALA A 27 10.36 21.45 47.63
CA ALA A 27 10.10 22.40 48.72
C ALA A 27 10.85 23.73 48.56
N LEU A 28 12.01 23.74 47.90
CA LEU A 28 12.83 24.93 47.67
C LEU A 28 12.37 25.79 46.48
N SER A 29 11.60 25.24 45.53
CA SER A 29 11.01 26.03 44.44
C SER A 29 9.71 26.76 44.81
N ILE A 30 9.08 26.37 45.93
CA ILE A 30 7.85 27.01 46.44
C ILE A 30 8.17 28.21 47.35
N LEU A 31 9.43 28.37 47.78
CA LEU A 31 9.90 29.44 48.67
C LEU A 31 11.18 30.10 48.12
N GLY A 32 11.06 30.82 46.99
CA GLY A 32 12.19 31.51 46.36
C GLY A 32 11.78 32.73 45.53
N THR A 33 11.61 33.86 46.23
CA THR A 33 11.76 35.26 45.76
C THR A 33 11.12 35.70 44.43
N ARG A 34 10.05 36.50 44.54
CA ARG A 34 9.69 37.54 43.57
C ARG A 34 10.90 38.48 43.36
N VAL A 35 11.46 38.51 42.17
CA VAL A 35 12.29 39.64 41.71
C VAL A 35 11.47 40.37 40.65
N ALA A 36 11.14 41.63 40.95
CA ALA A 36 10.44 42.53 40.07
C ALA A 36 11.34 42.89 38.88
N ALA A 37 10.89 42.58 37.66
CA ALA A 37 11.45 43.15 36.45
C ALA A 37 10.87 44.55 36.28
N ASN A 38 11.61 45.57 36.74
CA ASN A 38 11.41 46.96 36.35
C ASN A 38 12.81 47.56 36.20
N GLN A 39 13.26 47.73 34.96
CA GLN A 39 14.12 48.82 34.48
C GLN A 39 14.67 48.46 33.09
N LEU A 40 13.98 48.88 32.04
CA LEU A 40 14.54 49.35 30.76
C LEU A 40 13.52 50.33 30.13
N PRO A 41 13.96 51.34 29.36
CA PRO A 41 13.27 52.64 29.26
C PRO A 41 12.08 52.68 28.30
N SER A 42 11.06 53.45 28.70
CA SER A 42 9.81 53.73 28.01
C SER A 42 9.99 54.69 26.82
N THR A 43 9.35 54.38 25.70
CA THR A 43 8.97 55.35 24.66
C THR A 43 7.45 55.46 24.62
N GLU A 44 6.95 56.67 24.84
CA GLU A 44 5.53 57.05 24.85
C GLU A 44 4.92 57.13 23.43
N THR A 45 3.58 57.24 23.45
CA THR A 45 2.59 57.67 22.43
C THR A 45 1.91 56.53 21.67
N ALA A 46 0.58 56.49 21.48
CA ALA A 46 -0.58 57.20 22.00
C ALA A 46 -1.84 56.37 21.63
N SER A 47 -2.90 56.37 22.45
CA SER A 47 -4.22 55.84 22.08
C SER A 47 -5.00 56.81 21.19
N PRO A 48 -6.06 56.35 20.48
CA PRO A 48 -7.41 56.54 21.05
C PRO A 48 -8.47 55.44 20.76
N GLN A 49 -9.28 55.18 21.81
CA GLN A 49 -10.75 55.05 21.89
C GLN A 49 -11.59 54.12 20.97
N SER A 50 -12.14 53.08 21.64
CA SER A 50 -13.56 52.66 21.80
C SER A 50 -14.63 52.86 20.72
N SER A 51 -15.40 51.78 20.49
CA SER A 51 -16.88 51.83 20.44
C SER A 51 -17.49 50.46 20.75
N GLN A 52 -18.29 50.39 21.82
CA GLN A 52 -19.30 49.35 22.09
C GLN A 52 -20.56 49.64 21.29
N LEU A 53 -21.29 48.60 20.86
CA LEU A 53 -22.71 48.68 20.54
C LEU A 53 -23.44 47.45 21.08
N VAL A 54 -24.60 47.73 21.64
CA VAL A 54 -25.46 46.91 22.50
C VAL A 54 -26.60 46.31 21.68
N GLU A 55 -27.01 45.11 22.09
CA GLU A 55 -28.18 44.35 21.62
C GLU A 55 -29.50 45.11 21.76
N THR A 56 -30.43 44.80 20.85
CA THR A 56 -31.87 44.97 21.08
C THR A 56 -32.62 43.76 20.52
N THR A 57 -33.42 43.12 21.37
CA THR A 57 -34.57 42.27 21.03
C THR A 57 -35.85 43.05 21.32
N PRO A 58 -36.94 42.79 20.58
CA PRO A 58 -38.12 42.16 21.20
C PRO A 58 -38.76 41.09 20.27
N GLU A 59 -39.16 39.92 20.77
CA GLU A 59 -40.45 39.58 21.41
C GLU A 59 -41.65 39.55 20.45
N THR A 60 -42.30 38.37 20.29
CA THR A 60 -43.72 38.08 20.65
C THR A 60 -44.27 36.76 20.05
N THR A 61 -44.77 35.88 20.96
CA THR A 61 -46.07 35.12 21.00
C THR A 61 -46.59 34.35 19.77
N GLU A 62 -47.31 33.21 19.82
CA GLU A 62 -48.17 32.50 20.79
C GLU A 62 -48.41 31.07 20.20
N ALA A 63 -48.20 29.98 20.93
CA ALA A 63 -49.19 29.13 21.62
C ALA A 63 -50.31 28.46 20.77
N VAL A 64 -50.44 27.12 20.88
CA VAL A 64 -51.59 26.40 21.52
C VAL A 64 -51.76 24.94 21.01
N ASN A 65 -51.78 24.01 21.99
CA ASN A 65 -52.45 22.68 22.14
C ASN A 65 -52.13 21.51 21.20
N LEU A 66 -51.81 20.28 21.66
CA LEU A 66 -52.22 19.34 22.75
C LEU A 66 -53.00 18.16 22.14
N THR A 67 -52.52 16.93 22.41
CA THR A 67 -53.20 15.66 22.81
C THR A 67 -52.32 14.45 22.37
N THR A 68 -51.66 13.68 23.27
CA THR A 68 -52.12 12.44 24.00
C THR A 68 -52.54 11.31 23.04
N GLU A 69 -52.17 10.02 23.12
CA GLU A 69 -51.87 9.01 24.17
C GLU A 69 -50.91 7.93 23.55
N ALA A 70 -49.92 7.30 24.21
CA ALA A 70 -49.97 6.15 25.13
C ALA A 70 -50.92 5.01 24.68
N VAL A 71 -50.68 3.69 24.65
CA VAL A 71 -49.66 2.71 25.10
C VAL A 71 -50.35 1.30 24.96
N MET A 72 -49.57 0.19 24.92
CA MET A 72 -49.93 -1.21 25.28
C MET A 72 -50.35 -2.27 24.22
N THR A 73 -49.40 -3.20 24.01
CA THR A 73 -49.45 -4.68 24.13
C THR A 73 -50.42 -5.56 23.32
N SER A 74 -49.87 -6.60 22.69
CA SER A 74 -50.25 -8.01 22.96
C SER A 74 -49.25 -9.02 22.35
N GLU A 75 -48.82 -9.97 23.16
CA GLU A 75 -48.19 -11.25 22.78
C GLU A 75 -49.20 -12.19 22.07
N VAL A 76 -48.71 -13.22 21.37
CA VAL A 76 -48.93 -14.67 21.64
C VAL A 76 -48.45 -15.54 20.45
N SER A 77 -47.61 -16.52 20.79
CA SER A 77 -47.42 -17.93 20.34
C SER A 77 -48.17 -18.47 19.09
N SER A 78 -47.83 -19.57 18.39
CA SER A 78 -46.92 -20.73 18.53
C SER A 78 -47.10 -21.67 17.31
N GLU A 79 -46.22 -22.66 17.18
CA GLU A 79 -46.35 -23.95 16.44
C GLU A 79 -46.07 -23.95 14.92
N VAL A 80 -45.00 -24.57 14.39
CA VAL A 80 -44.49 -25.97 14.41
C VAL A 80 -45.06 -26.82 13.26
N SER A 81 -44.12 -27.37 12.46
CA SER A 81 -44.11 -28.65 11.72
C SER A 81 -43.90 -28.65 10.19
N PRO A 82 -43.29 -29.73 9.65
CA PRO A 82 -42.17 -29.66 8.70
C PRO A 82 -42.48 -30.33 7.35
N VAL A 83 -41.68 -30.08 6.31
CA VAL A 83 -41.68 -30.92 5.09
C VAL A 83 -40.27 -31.05 4.49
N THR A 84 -39.68 -32.21 4.80
CA THR A 84 -38.97 -33.16 3.92
C THR A 84 -37.82 -32.70 3.01
N SER A 85 -36.63 -33.12 3.42
CA SER A 85 -35.47 -33.44 2.60
C SER A 85 -35.71 -34.68 1.71
N THR A 86 -35.33 -34.61 0.44
CA THR A 86 -35.11 -35.79 -0.41
C THR A 86 -33.67 -35.79 -0.93
N GLU A 87 -32.91 -36.77 -0.47
CA GLU A 87 -31.69 -37.26 -1.11
C GLU A 87 -32.03 -37.88 -2.47
N THR A 88 -31.13 -37.76 -3.43
CA THR A 88 -31.08 -38.69 -4.57
C THR A 88 -29.62 -38.92 -4.97
N GLN A 89 -29.21 -40.17 -4.91
CA GLN A 89 -27.92 -40.70 -5.35
C GLN A 89 -27.79 -40.72 -6.89
N PRO A 90 -26.55 -40.82 -7.42
CA PRO A 90 -26.24 -40.52 -8.81
C PRO A 90 -26.41 -41.72 -9.74
N SER A 91 -26.89 -41.47 -10.96
CA SER A 91 -26.92 -42.45 -12.06
C SER A 91 -25.86 -42.13 -13.11
N SER A 92 -25.16 -43.18 -13.54
CA SER A 92 -24.11 -43.19 -14.55
C SER A 92 -24.62 -43.21 -16.00
N THR A 93 -23.67 -42.93 -16.90
CA THR A 93 -23.57 -43.31 -18.33
C THR A 93 -24.46 -42.62 -19.38
N ALA A 94 -23.84 -41.80 -20.23
CA ALA A 94 -23.72 -42.06 -21.67
C ALA A 94 -22.65 -41.15 -22.30
N ALA A 95 -21.75 -41.75 -23.08
CA ALA A 95 -20.72 -41.10 -23.85
C ALA A 95 -21.26 -40.77 -25.25
N GLU A 96 -21.00 -39.57 -25.75
CA GLU A 96 -21.12 -39.25 -27.18
C GLU A 96 -19.80 -38.68 -27.72
N THR A 97 -19.42 -39.32 -28.82
CA THR A 97 -18.27 -39.16 -29.71
C THR A 97 -18.09 -37.74 -30.26
N LEU A 98 -16.93 -37.14 -29.99
CA LEU A 98 -16.43 -35.98 -30.72
C LEU A 98 -15.77 -36.43 -32.03
N ALA A 99 -16.26 -35.85 -33.13
CA ALA A 99 -15.70 -36.00 -34.46
C ALA A 99 -14.30 -35.37 -34.57
N SER A 100 -13.43 -36.07 -35.30
CA SER A 100 -12.04 -35.67 -35.60
C SER A 100 -11.98 -34.37 -36.43
N PRO A 101 -11.08 -33.42 -36.10
CA PRO A 101 -10.76 -32.31 -36.99
C PRO A 101 -10.02 -32.81 -38.24
N GLN A 102 -10.50 -32.35 -39.40
CA GLN A 102 -9.87 -32.57 -40.71
C GLN A 102 -8.47 -31.94 -40.78
N ALA A 103 -7.62 -32.59 -41.57
CA ALA A 103 -6.21 -32.30 -41.78
C ALA A 103 -5.94 -30.90 -42.35
N VAL A 104 -4.98 -30.20 -41.73
CA VAL A 104 -4.36 -28.98 -42.27
C VAL A 104 -3.26 -29.41 -43.24
N GLN A 105 -3.43 -29.11 -44.54
CA GLN A 105 -2.38 -29.25 -45.54
C GLN A 105 -1.33 -28.16 -45.34
N ALA A 106 -0.11 -28.56 -44.98
CA ALA A 106 1.05 -27.68 -44.93
C ALA A 106 1.66 -27.50 -46.33
N THR A 107 1.84 -26.27 -46.79
CA THR A 107 2.77 -25.93 -47.87
C THR A 107 4.19 -25.84 -47.30
N LYS A 108 5.10 -26.62 -47.89
CA LYS A 108 6.52 -26.74 -47.52
C LYS A 108 7.32 -25.48 -47.88
N GLU A 109 7.84 -24.78 -46.88
CA GLU A 109 9.27 -24.44 -46.87
C GLU A 109 9.94 -25.40 -45.87
N GLU A 110 10.91 -26.19 -46.35
CA GLU A 110 11.61 -27.18 -45.52
C GLU A 110 12.58 -26.46 -44.57
N GLU A 111 12.16 -26.23 -43.32
CA GLU A 111 13.08 -25.85 -42.25
C GLU A 111 14.11 -26.97 -42.04
N LYS A 112 15.39 -26.61 -42.11
CA LYS A 112 16.49 -27.57 -42.02
C LYS A 112 16.60 -28.13 -40.60
N ASN A 113 16.25 -29.41 -40.40
CA ASN A 113 16.52 -30.14 -39.16
C ASN A 113 18.04 -30.17 -38.88
N LEU A 114 18.44 -29.72 -37.68
CA LEU A 114 19.84 -29.71 -37.25
C LEU A 114 20.35 -31.10 -36.87
N VAL A 115 19.45 -32.01 -36.50
CA VAL A 115 19.79 -33.42 -36.25
C VAL A 115 19.97 -34.13 -37.60
N ALA A 116 21.09 -34.85 -37.75
CA ALA A 116 21.36 -35.58 -38.97
C ALA A 116 20.75 -36.98 -38.86
N ASN A 117 20.13 -37.46 -39.95
CA ASN A 117 19.53 -38.80 -39.97
C ASN A 117 18.54 -39.05 -38.81
N GLY A 118 17.73 -38.04 -38.45
CA GLY A 118 16.76 -38.11 -37.34
C GLY A 118 15.59 -39.06 -37.60
N GLU A 119 15.32 -39.38 -38.87
CA GLU A 119 14.36 -40.42 -39.29
C GLU A 119 14.99 -41.82 -39.33
N PHE A 120 16.31 -41.96 -39.07
CA PHE A 120 17.05 -43.22 -39.11
C PHE A 120 16.99 -44.00 -40.44
N ALA A 121 16.64 -43.36 -41.55
CA ALA A 121 16.55 -43.98 -42.87
C ALA A 121 17.91 -44.41 -43.45
N SER A 122 19.01 -43.79 -43.03
CA SER A 122 20.36 -44.09 -43.52
C SER A 122 21.16 -44.96 -42.54
N THR A 123 21.48 -46.18 -42.96
CA THR A 123 22.20 -47.16 -42.12
C THR A 123 23.61 -47.45 -42.64
N THR A 124 24.45 -47.97 -41.73
CA THR A 124 25.79 -48.48 -41.99
C THR A 124 25.97 -49.82 -41.29
N ALA A 125 27.00 -50.57 -41.68
CA ALA A 125 27.39 -51.78 -40.96
C ALA A 125 27.65 -51.46 -39.47
N ALA A 126 27.23 -52.37 -38.58
CA ALA A 126 27.39 -52.21 -37.14
C ALA A 126 28.83 -51.81 -36.73
N SER A 127 28.94 -50.77 -35.90
CA SER A 127 30.21 -50.35 -35.28
C SER A 127 29.98 -49.92 -33.83
N GLY A 128 31.00 -50.04 -32.97
CA GLY A 128 30.89 -49.69 -31.55
C GLY A 128 29.86 -50.53 -30.78
N ASN A 129 28.91 -49.86 -30.10
CA ASN A 129 27.89 -50.53 -29.29
C ASN A 129 26.61 -50.90 -30.08
N TRP A 130 26.57 -50.60 -31.38
CA TRP A 130 25.44 -50.97 -32.24
C TRP A 130 25.41 -52.48 -32.54
N ALA A 131 24.20 -52.98 -32.77
CA ALA A 131 23.92 -54.22 -33.51
C ALA A 131 23.52 -53.87 -34.96
N ASP A 132 23.63 -54.83 -35.87
CA ASP A 132 23.42 -54.59 -37.30
C ASP A 132 21.92 -54.52 -37.65
N PRO A 133 21.46 -53.50 -38.41
CA PRO A 133 22.20 -52.35 -38.94
C PRO A 133 22.31 -51.16 -37.95
N ALA A 134 23.36 -50.34 -38.07
CA ALA A 134 23.58 -49.13 -37.25
C ALA A 134 23.14 -47.85 -37.98
N ALA A 135 22.74 -46.81 -37.24
CA ALA A 135 22.45 -45.51 -37.83
C ALA A 135 23.73 -44.76 -38.20
N THR A 136 23.75 -44.16 -39.39
CA THR A 136 24.78 -43.16 -39.74
C THR A 136 24.61 -41.89 -38.90
N ASN A 137 25.71 -41.21 -38.58
CA ASN A 137 25.77 -39.95 -37.78
C ASN A 137 25.38 -40.05 -36.29
N TRP A 138 25.09 -41.25 -35.79
CA TRP A 138 24.75 -41.47 -34.39
C TRP A 138 25.77 -42.37 -33.68
N GLU A 139 26.20 -41.92 -32.50
CA GLU A 139 27.11 -42.67 -31.63
C GLU A 139 26.36 -43.33 -30.49
N THR A 140 26.94 -44.39 -29.92
CA THR A 140 26.34 -45.14 -28.81
C THR A 140 27.28 -45.19 -27.61
N TRP A 141 26.76 -44.80 -26.45
CA TRP A 141 27.48 -44.85 -25.18
C TRP A 141 26.77 -45.76 -24.17
N ILE A 142 27.50 -46.75 -23.67
CA ILE A 142 27.08 -47.61 -22.56
C ILE A 142 27.99 -47.30 -21.37
N PRO A 143 27.45 -47.05 -20.16
CA PRO A 143 28.26 -46.88 -18.95
C PRO A 143 29.14 -48.11 -18.68
N ALA A 144 30.35 -47.91 -18.15
CA ALA A 144 31.33 -48.98 -17.95
C ALA A 144 30.84 -50.13 -17.04
N ASN A 145 29.87 -49.87 -16.16
CA ASN A 145 29.28 -50.87 -15.27
C ASN A 145 28.09 -51.64 -15.89
N VAL A 146 27.72 -51.35 -17.14
CA VAL A 146 26.62 -52.01 -17.86
C VAL A 146 27.19 -52.90 -18.95
N LYS A 147 26.75 -54.16 -18.95
CA LYS A 147 27.18 -55.18 -19.91
C LYS A 147 26.47 -54.99 -21.25
N LYS A 148 27.22 -54.96 -22.35
CA LYS A 148 26.65 -54.78 -23.70
C LYS A 148 25.67 -55.90 -24.04
N GLU A 149 25.90 -57.12 -23.57
CA GLU A 149 25.02 -58.28 -23.77
C GLU A 149 23.65 -58.17 -23.08
N ASN A 150 23.42 -57.19 -22.19
CA ASN A 150 22.13 -56.98 -21.53
C ASN A 150 21.05 -56.40 -22.47
N GLY A 151 21.45 -55.84 -23.60
CA GLY A 151 20.53 -55.25 -24.56
C GLY A 151 21.12 -55.08 -25.96
N GLN A 152 20.30 -54.62 -26.89
CA GLN A 152 20.67 -54.38 -28.28
C GLN A 152 20.17 -53.01 -28.69
N VAL A 153 20.99 -52.31 -29.49
CA VAL A 153 20.65 -51.03 -30.11
C VAL A 153 20.88 -51.19 -31.61
N ARG A 154 19.81 -51.10 -32.41
CA ARG A 154 19.88 -51.28 -33.86
C ARG A 154 18.86 -50.38 -34.55
N ILE A 155 18.94 -50.28 -35.88
CA ILE A 155 17.85 -49.74 -36.68
C ILE A 155 16.95 -50.90 -37.12
N ASP A 156 15.66 -50.78 -36.82
CA ASP A 156 14.62 -51.75 -37.15
C ASP A 156 13.48 -51.03 -37.85
N GLU A 157 13.14 -51.45 -39.07
CA GLU A 157 12.09 -50.85 -39.90
C GLU A 157 12.19 -49.30 -40.01
N GLY A 158 13.41 -48.78 -40.09
CA GLY A 158 13.66 -47.33 -40.19
C GLY A 158 13.51 -46.57 -38.86
N ARG A 159 13.52 -47.27 -37.71
CA ARG A 159 13.43 -46.65 -36.37
C ARG A 159 14.59 -47.11 -35.51
N LEU A 160 15.02 -46.26 -34.57
CA LEU A 160 15.95 -46.67 -33.54
C LEU A 160 15.26 -47.64 -32.59
N HIS A 161 15.66 -48.90 -32.60
CA HIS A 161 15.16 -49.94 -31.70
C HIS A 161 16.18 -50.26 -30.61
N ILE A 162 15.73 -50.15 -29.37
CA ILE A 162 16.48 -50.56 -28.18
C ILE A 162 15.69 -51.65 -27.48
N SER A 163 16.28 -52.83 -27.33
CA SER A 163 15.65 -53.96 -26.63
C SER A 163 16.58 -54.53 -25.57
N SER A 164 16.01 -55.07 -24.50
CA SER A 164 16.78 -55.57 -23.38
C SER A 164 16.04 -56.65 -22.59
N THR A 165 16.77 -57.67 -22.15
CA THR A 165 16.29 -58.77 -21.31
C THR A 165 16.79 -58.70 -19.86
N ALA A 166 17.71 -57.79 -19.56
CA ALA A 166 18.26 -57.53 -18.23
C ALA A 166 18.64 -56.04 -18.10
N SER A 167 18.58 -55.43 -16.91
CA SER A 167 18.70 -53.97 -16.75
C SER A 167 19.82 -53.36 -17.61
N TYR A 168 19.43 -52.47 -18.51
CA TYR A 168 20.29 -51.91 -19.53
C TYR A 168 20.20 -50.39 -19.55
N ARG A 169 21.37 -49.74 -19.69
CA ARG A 169 21.48 -48.31 -19.85
C ARG A 169 22.36 -47.98 -21.05
N VAL A 170 21.81 -47.21 -21.98
CA VAL A 170 22.53 -46.77 -23.17
C VAL A 170 22.03 -45.39 -23.59
N ALA A 171 22.93 -44.59 -24.14
CA ALA A 171 22.60 -43.35 -24.83
C ALA A 171 22.96 -43.49 -26.32
N VAL A 172 22.02 -43.15 -27.19
CA VAL A 172 22.30 -42.91 -28.62
C VAL A 172 22.35 -41.41 -28.80
N HIS A 173 23.46 -40.87 -29.30
CA HIS A 173 23.66 -39.43 -29.28
C HIS A 173 24.32 -38.84 -30.52
N GLN A 174 24.02 -37.57 -30.76
CA GLN A 174 24.65 -36.70 -31.74
C GLN A 174 24.89 -35.33 -31.10
N THR A 175 25.91 -34.61 -31.55
CA THR A 175 26.12 -33.19 -31.20
C THR A 175 25.77 -32.31 -32.39
N VAL A 176 25.04 -31.22 -32.16
CA VAL A 176 24.59 -30.27 -33.20
C VAL A 176 24.99 -28.85 -32.80
N ASP A 177 25.30 -28.03 -33.80
CA ASP A 177 25.59 -26.61 -33.60
C ASP A 177 24.30 -25.80 -33.45
N VAL A 178 24.30 -24.81 -32.55
CA VAL A 178 23.16 -23.92 -32.29
C VAL A 178 23.62 -22.46 -32.12
N ASP A 179 22.72 -21.53 -32.42
CA ASP A 179 22.86 -20.09 -32.22
C ASP A 179 22.23 -19.71 -30.87
N PRO A 180 22.99 -19.10 -29.93
CA PRO A 180 22.47 -18.70 -28.63
C PRO A 180 21.35 -17.64 -28.70
N ASN A 181 21.19 -16.95 -29.84
CA ASN A 181 20.18 -15.91 -30.01
C ASN A 181 18.85 -16.45 -30.55
N LYS A 182 18.76 -17.76 -30.80
CA LYS A 182 17.59 -18.42 -31.37
C LYS A 182 16.93 -19.36 -30.36
N ARG A 183 15.64 -19.61 -30.56
CA ARG A 183 14.89 -20.68 -29.87
C ARG A 183 14.82 -21.89 -30.80
N TYR A 184 14.63 -23.08 -30.22
CA TYR A 184 14.57 -24.33 -30.97
C TYR A 184 13.37 -25.17 -30.56
N LEU A 185 12.73 -25.85 -31.50
CA LEU A 185 11.70 -26.85 -31.23
C LEU A 185 12.37 -28.22 -31.36
N PHE A 186 12.45 -28.93 -30.24
CA PHE A 186 12.88 -30.32 -30.22
C PHE A 186 11.67 -31.23 -30.25
N SER A 187 11.65 -32.20 -31.17
CA SER A 187 10.57 -33.18 -31.24
C SER A 187 11.04 -34.59 -31.62
N TYR A 188 10.27 -35.60 -31.22
CA TYR A 188 10.49 -36.99 -31.60
C TYR A 188 9.27 -37.87 -31.31
N ASN A 189 9.19 -39.01 -32.01
CA ASN A 189 8.27 -40.09 -31.68
C ASN A 189 8.96 -41.11 -30.79
N VAL A 190 8.21 -41.66 -29.83
CA VAL A 190 8.67 -42.77 -29.00
C VAL A 190 7.54 -43.77 -28.79
N GLU A 191 7.88 -45.04 -28.97
CA GLU A 191 7.05 -46.17 -28.61
C GLU A 191 7.82 -47.05 -27.62
N THR A 192 7.20 -47.46 -26.54
CA THR A 192 7.75 -48.44 -25.60
C THR A 192 6.84 -49.65 -25.52
N LYS A 193 7.40 -50.84 -25.30
CA LYS A 193 6.65 -52.09 -25.13
C LYS A 193 7.23 -52.91 -24.00
N ASP A 194 6.36 -53.25 -23.05
CA ASP A 194 6.65 -54.02 -21.85
C ASP A 194 7.85 -53.49 -21.06
N LEU A 195 8.08 -52.18 -21.13
CA LEU A 195 9.23 -51.51 -20.54
C LEU A 195 9.06 -51.41 -19.01
N LYS A 196 10.08 -51.81 -18.27
CA LYS A 196 10.16 -51.78 -16.81
C LYS A 196 11.50 -51.18 -16.39
N GLY A 197 11.51 -50.32 -15.37
CA GLY A 197 12.71 -49.59 -14.94
C GLY A 197 12.45 -48.08 -14.95
N SER A 198 13.47 -47.27 -15.27
CA SER A 198 13.30 -45.80 -15.30
C SER A 198 12.58 -45.32 -16.57
N GLY A 199 12.66 -46.07 -17.67
CA GLY A 199 12.05 -45.73 -18.95
C GLY A 199 13.02 -45.09 -19.95
N VAL A 200 12.47 -44.55 -21.02
CA VAL A 200 13.16 -43.81 -22.08
C VAL A 200 12.95 -42.32 -21.89
N ARG A 201 13.99 -41.51 -22.12
CA ARG A 201 13.88 -40.04 -22.19
C ARG A 201 14.98 -39.48 -23.08
N VAL A 202 14.86 -38.22 -23.46
CA VAL A 202 15.93 -37.47 -24.11
C VAL A 202 16.52 -36.45 -23.13
N ARG A 203 17.85 -36.35 -23.15
CA ARG A 203 18.59 -35.28 -22.49
C ARG A 203 19.27 -34.42 -23.54
N LEU A 204 19.13 -33.12 -23.40
CA LEU A 204 19.79 -32.10 -24.20
C LEU A 204 20.79 -31.38 -23.32
N ARG A 205 22.09 -31.50 -23.63
CA ARG A 205 23.17 -30.95 -22.82
C ARG A 205 23.85 -29.80 -23.55
N SER A 206 23.93 -28.63 -22.91
CA SER A 206 24.58 -27.44 -23.47
C SER A 206 26.10 -27.53 -23.43
N LEU A 207 26.74 -27.16 -24.55
CA LEU A 207 28.18 -27.19 -24.73
C LEU A 207 28.70 -25.88 -25.34
N THR A 208 29.94 -25.56 -24.99
CA THR A 208 30.78 -24.55 -25.63
C THR A 208 31.08 -24.89 -27.10
N ALA A 209 31.64 -23.95 -27.86
CA ALA A 209 32.03 -24.18 -29.25
C ALA A 209 33.07 -25.32 -29.38
N GLU A 210 33.93 -25.48 -28.39
CA GLU A 210 34.93 -26.54 -28.30
C GLU A 210 34.36 -27.90 -27.86
N GLY A 211 33.05 -27.99 -27.58
CA GLY A 211 32.38 -29.22 -27.15
C GLY A 211 32.57 -29.57 -25.67
N LYS A 212 33.03 -28.60 -24.85
CA LYS A 212 33.15 -28.75 -23.40
C LYS A 212 31.86 -28.34 -22.69
N ASP A 213 31.62 -28.93 -21.52
CA ASP A 213 30.52 -28.54 -20.62
C ASP A 213 30.60 -27.08 -20.17
N LEU A 214 29.44 -26.44 -20.02
CA LEU A 214 29.30 -25.16 -19.35
C LEU A 214 29.49 -25.27 -17.83
N SER A 215 29.77 -24.15 -17.16
CA SER A 215 29.88 -24.06 -15.70
C SER A 215 28.95 -22.95 -15.17
N PRO A 216 27.83 -23.30 -14.51
CA PRO A 216 27.36 -24.66 -14.20
C PRO A 216 26.90 -25.44 -15.45
N GLN A 217 26.82 -26.77 -15.32
CA GLN A 217 26.28 -27.61 -16.39
C GLN A 217 24.78 -27.34 -16.59
N GLU A 218 24.36 -27.19 -17.85
CA GLU A 218 22.97 -26.94 -18.21
C GLU A 218 22.39 -28.14 -18.97
N PHE A 219 21.19 -28.56 -18.55
CA PHE A 219 20.49 -29.70 -19.13
C PHE A 219 19.00 -29.38 -19.33
N ALA A 220 18.44 -29.81 -20.46
CA ALA A 220 17.00 -29.96 -20.64
C ALA A 220 16.65 -31.44 -20.76
N TYR A 221 15.52 -31.84 -20.18
CA TYR A 221 15.07 -33.23 -20.14
C TYR A 221 13.63 -33.35 -20.64
N THR A 222 13.36 -34.39 -21.42
CA THR A 222 11.99 -34.80 -21.72
C THR A 222 11.46 -35.74 -20.62
N PRO A 223 10.13 -35.84 -20.44
CA PRO A 223 9.55 -36.78 -19.47
C PRO A 223 9.90 -38.24 -19.80
N TYR A 224 10.02 -39.08 -18.78
CA TYR A 224 10.22 -40.51 -18.96
C TYR A 224 9.00 -41.19 -19.58
N LYS A 225 9.24 -42.07 -20.56
CA LYS A 225 8.24 -42.98 -21.15
C LYS A 225 8.54 -44.42 -20.78
N ASN A 226 7.51 -45.14 -20.30
CA ASN A 226 7.65 -46.45 -19.67
C ASN A 226 6.42 -47.34 -19.90
N GLY A 227 6.49 -48.63 -19.58
CA GLY A 227 5.39 -49.55 -19.90
C GLY A 227 5.18 -49.71 -21.40
N SER A 228 3.92 -49.88 -21.83
CA SER A 228 3.54 -50.03 -23.24
C SER A 228 2.74 -48.81 -23.71
N GLN A 229 3.36 -47.91 -24.47
CA GLN A 229 2.75 -46.67 -24.96
C GLN A 229 3.44 -46.14 -26.21
N ALA A 230 2.75 -45.31 -26.99
CA ALA A 230 3.32 -44.56 -28.10
C ALA A 230 2.90 -43.10 -28.00
N GLU A 231 3.85 -42.18 -28.18
CA GLU A 231 3.61 -40.74 -28.02
C GLU A 231 4.55 -39.92 -28.91
N HIS A 232 4.05 -38.77 -29.38
CA HIS A 232 4.86 -37.72 -29.98
C HIS A 232 5.19 -36.65 -28.93
N ILE A 233 6.46 -36.28 -28.81
CA ILE A 233 6.94 -35.35 -27.79
C ILE A 233 7.50 -34.11 -28.49
N GLU A 234 7.09 -32.93 -28.01
CA GLU A 234 7.61 -31.64 -28.44
C GLU A 234 8.06 -30.82 -27.22
N GLN A 235 9.16 -30.08 -27.35
CA GLN A 235 9.68 -29.20 -26.33
C GLN A 235 10.38 -27.99 -26.95
N ILE A 236 9.94 -26.79 -26.59
CA ILE A 236 10.63 -25.56 -26.98
C ILE A 236 11.83 -25.33 -26.05
N LEU A 237 12.97 -25.04 -26.64
CA LEU A 237 14.25 -24.85 -25.97
C LEU A 237 14.73 -23.41 -26.17
N THR A 238 15.16 -22.80 -25.07
CA THR A 238 16.00 -21.60 -25.08
C THR A 238 17.33 -21.99 -24.49
N VAL A 239 18.41 -21.66 -25.19
CA VAL A 239 19.78 -21.97 -24.74
C VAL A 239 20.42 -20.73 -24.12
N SER A 240 21.39 -20.92 -23.23
CA SER A 240 22.11 -19.80 -22.61
C SER A 240 23.00 -19.06 -23.63
N PRO A 241 23.35 -17.79 -23.37
CA PRO A 241 24.22 -17.00 -24.27
C PRO A 241 25.59 -17.61 -24.56
N GLU A 242 26.06 -18.54 -23.73
CA GLU A 242 27.34 -19.24 -23.86
C GLU A 242 27.23 -20.57 -24.62
N THR A 243 26.02 -21.08 -24.83
CA THR A 243 25.79 -22.33 -25.56
C THR A 243 26.06 -22.14 -27.06
N ARG A 244 26.88 -23.01 -27.64
CA ARG A 244 27.15 -23.05 -29.10
C ARG A 244 26.84 -24.41 -29.70
N LYS A 245 26.74 -25.45 -28.87
CA LYS A 245 26.43 -26.82 -29.28
C LYS A 245 25.43 -27.43 -28.31
N LEU A 246 24.51 -28.24 -28.82
CA LEU A 246 23.66 -29.12 -28.03
C LEU A 246 24.04 -30.57 -28.30
N LYS A 247 24.25 -31.34 -27.22
CA LYS A 247 24.35 -32.80 -27.32
C LYS A 247 22.96 -33.40 -27.09
N VAL A 248 22.39 -34.00 -28.14
CA VAL A 248 21.11 -34.70 -28.12
C VAL A 248 21.37 -36.15 -27.72
N GLU A 249 20.83 -36.59 -26.59
CA GLU A 249 21.11 -37.91 -26.03
C GLU A 249 19.81 -38.68 -25.76
N LEU A 250 19.54 -39.68 -26.58
CA LEU A 250 18.39 -40.59 -26.48
C LEU A 250 18.73 -41.69 -25.47
N PHE A 251 18.19 -41.57 -24.27
CA PHE A 251 18.47 -42.50 -23.17
C PHE A 251 17.43 -43.61 -23.09
N PHE A 252 17.92 -44.85 -23.05
CA PHE A 252 17.23 -45.98 -22.45
C PHE A 252 17.83 -46.17 -21.07
N GLU A 253 17.09 -45.83 -20.01
CA GLU A 253 17.67 -45.59 -18.68
C GLU A 253 17.34 -46.75 -17.72
N ASN A 254 18.33 -47.60 -17.43
CA ASN A 254 18.27 -48.72 -16.48
C ASN A 254 16.96 -49.54 -16.60
N SER A 255 16.62 -49.93 -17.83
CA SER A 255 15.32 -50.55 -18.14
C SER A 255 15.46 -51.95 -18.73
N VAL A 256 14.36 -52.69 -18.75
CA VAL A 256 14.17 -54.01 -19.39
C VAL A 256 12.89 -53.94 -20.20
N GLY A 257 12.90 -54.46 -21.43
CA GLY A 257 11.79 -54.30 -22.38
C GLY A 257 12.28 -53.66 -23.68
N GLN A 258 11.38 -53.02 -24.41
CA GLN A 258 11.68 -52.51 -25.75
C GLN A 258 11.24 -51.05 -25.91
N ALA A 259 11.97 -50.32 -26.76
CA ALA A 259 11.61 -48.98 -27.19
C ALA A 259 12.03 -48.74 -28.63
N TRP A 260 11.21 -47.99 -29.35
CA TRP A 260 11.46 -47.49 -30.69
C TRP A 260 11.39 -45.96 -30.67
N LEU A 261 12.35 -45.30 -31.32
CA LEU A 261 12.37 -43.85 -31.48
C LEU A 261 12.60 -43.49 -32.95
N ASP A 262 11.95 -42.44 -33.42
CA ASP A 262 12.02 -41.96 -34.79
C ASP A 262 11.62 -40.48 -34.88
N ASN A 263 11.86 -39.86 -36.04
CA ASN A 263 11.58 -38.45 -36.31
C ASN A 263 12.22 -37.49 -35.32
N ILE A 264 13.49 -37.74 -34.96
CA ILE A 264 14.25 -36.85 -34.07
C ILE A 264 14.51 -35.53 -34.81
N SER A 265 13.94 -34.44 -34.30
CA SER A 265 14.03 -33.13 -34.90
C SER A 265 14.50 -32.08 -33.91
N LEU A 266 15.42 -31.23 -34.37
CA LEU A 266 15.76 -29.97 -33.73
C LEU A 266 15.77 -28.90 -34.81
N VAL A 267 14.69 -28.14 -34.89
CA VAL A 267 14.54 -27.04 -35.85
C VAL A 267 14.54 -25.72 -35.11
N GLU A 268 14.95 -24.65 -35.79
CA GLU A 268 14.79 -23.29 -35.27
C GLU A 268 13.31 -23.05 -34.99
N TYR A 269 12.97 -22.74 -33.75
CA TYR A 269 11.63 -22.35 -33.39
C TYR A 269 11.46 -20.88 -33.73
N VAL A 270 10.95 -20.65 -34.92
CA VAL A 270 10.23 -19.42 -35.21
C VAL A 270 8.86 -19.59 -34.59
N GLU A 271 8.52 -18.75 -33.63
CA GLU A 271 7.17 -18.69 -33.13
C GLU A 271 6.28 -18.35 -34.31
N LYS A 272 5.58 -19.36 -34.85
CA LYS A 272 4.41 -19.12 -35.67
C LYS A 272 3.44 -18.42 -34.74
N THR A 273 3.50 -17.09 -34.75
CA THR A 273 2.29 -16.29 -34.66
C THR A 273 1.30 -17.08 -35.51
N PRO A 274 0.12 -17.49 -35.01
CA PRO A 274 -0.90 -17.94 -35.93
C PRO A 274 -0.90 -16.93 -37.06
N GLU A 275 -0.90 -17.41 -38.31
CA GLU A 275 -1.30 -16.59 -39.44
C GLU A 275 -2.76 -16.20 -39.17
N THR A 276 -2.99 -15.35 -38.16
CA THR A 276 -3.58 -14.06 -38.41
C THR A 276 -2.83 -13.57 -39.64
N PRO A 277 -3.48 -13.52 -40.81
CA PRO A 277 -2.89 -12.77 -41.90
C PRO A 277 -2.43 -11.43 -41.31
N GLU A 278 -1.38 -10.80 -41.87
CA GLU A 278 -1.37 -9.33 -41.77
C GLU A 278 -2.82 -8.91 -41.98
N PRO A 279 -3.42 -8.08 -41.11
CA PRO A 279 -4.67 -7.53 -41.52
C PRO A 279 -4.35 -6.75 -42.80
N SER A 280 -4.66 -7.35 -43.96
CA SER A 280 -5.71 -6.72 -44.73
C SER A 280 -6.69 -6.26 -43.68
N LEU A 281 -6.82 -4.96 -43.49
CA LEU A 281 -7.84 -4.36 -42.65
C LEU A 281 -9.19 -4.89 -43.15
N GLU A 282 -9.51 -6.16 -42.91
CA GLU A 282 -10.85 -6.61 -42.61
C GLU A 282 -11.10 -5.93 -41.29
N LEU A 283 -11.46 -4.66 -41.43
CA LEU A 283 -11.95 -3.86 -40.35
C LEU A 283 -12.97 -4.72 -39.63
N VAL A 284 -12.82 -4.86 -38.31
CA VAL A 284 -13.77 -5.59 -37.48
C VAL A 284 -15.17 -5.23 -37.95
N GLN A 285 -15.95 -6.24 -38.35
CA GLN A 285 -17.25 -6.01 -38.96
C GLN A 285 -18.10 -5.21 -37.96
N PRO A 286 -18.83 -4.19 -38.45
CA PRO A 286 -19.71 -3.44 -37.57
C PRO A 286 -20.81 -4.34 -37.01
N GLU A 287 -21.38 -3.91 -35.91
CA GLU A 287 -22.39 -4.64 -35.16
C GLU A 287 -23.57 -5.07 -36.04
N THR A 288 -24.09 -6.28 -35.79
CA THR A 288 -25.29 -6.84 -36.42
C THR A 288 -26.14 -7.55 -35.37
N GLY A 289 -27.40 -7.86 -35.71
CA GLY A 289 -28.26 -8.68 -34.86
C GLY A 289 -28.96 -7.89 -33.74
N GLN A 290 -28.90 -8.40 -32.50
CA GLN A 290 -29.53 -7.79 -31.33
C GLN A 290 -28.50 -7.57 -30.23
N ILE A 291 -28.55 -6.39 -29.60
CA ILE A 291 -27.69 -6.01 -28.49
C ILE A 291 -28.58 -5.61 -27.32
N SER A 292 -28.32 -6.19 -26.14
CA SER A 292 -28.98 -5.82 -24.90
C SER A 292 -28.05 -4.96 -24.05
N LEU A 293 -28.56 -3.85 -23.52
CA LEU A 293 -27.80 -2.89 -22.72
C LEU A 293 -28.63 -2.45 -21.51
N ALA A 294 -28.09 -2.59 -20.30
CA ALA A 294 -28.72 -2.02 -19.11
C ALA A 294 -28.64 -0.48 -19.11
N SER A 295 -29.66 0.19 -18.59
CA SER A 295 -29.76 1.67 -18.59
C SER A 295 -28.66 2.38 -17.79
N ASN A 296 -27.91 1.67 -16.94
CA ASN A 296 -26.75 2.19 -16.19
C ASN A 296 -25.39 1.91 -16.88
N LYS A 297 -25.38 1.34 -18.09
CA LYS A 297 -24.18 1.04 -18.87
C LYS A 297 -24.09 1.93 -20.11
N VAL A 298 -22.90 2.03 -20.67
CA VAL A 298 -22.62 2.70 -21.94
C VAL A 298 -22.15 1.65 -22.92
N TYR A 299 -22.77 1.62 -24.10
CA TYR A 299 -22.29 0.74 -25.16
C TYR A 299 -21.18 1.44 -25.91
N LEU A 300 -20.07 0.71 -26.09
CA LEU A 300 -18.87 1.16 -26.76
C LEU A 300 -18.77 0.42 -28.09
N PRO A 301 -19.17 1.04 -29.21
CA PRO A 301 -19.10 0.35 -30.49
C PRO A 301 -17.68 -0.10 -30.83
N VAL A 302 -17.56 -1.26 -31.48
CA VAL A 302 -16.26 -1.87 -31.87
C VAL A 302 -15.53 -1.05 -32.92
N ARG A 303 -16.29 -0.24 -33.68
CA ARG A 303 -15.80 0.61 -34.76
C ARG A 303 -16.12 2.09 -34.48
N PRO A 304 -15.39 2.72 -33.54
CA PRO A 304 -15.64 4.11 -33.16
C PRO A 304 -15.35 5.13 -34.30
N ASP A 305 -14.75 4.67 -35.40
CA ASP A 305 -14.53 5.45 -36.62
C ASP A 305 -15.76 5.54 -37.53
N LEU A 306 -16.79 4.72 -37.30
CA LEU A 306 -18.04 4.71 -38.07
C LEU A 306 -19.11 5.62 -37.47
N THR A 307 -20.13 5.94 -38.28
CA THR A 307 -21.29 6.72 -37.86
C THR A 307 -22.45 5.82 -37.48
N TYR A 308 -22.98 6.02 -36.28
CA TYR A 308 -24.14 5.29 -35.77
C TYR A 308 -25.36 6.21 -35.77
N ARG A 309 -26.51 5.73 -36.26
CA ARG A 309 -27.77 6.47 -36.29
C ARG A 309 -28.84 5.68 -35.56
N ILE A 310 -29.42 6.28 -34.52
CA ILE A 310 -30.46 5.65 -33.69
C ILE A 310 -31.83 6.12 -34.20
N ALA A 311 -32.73 5.17 -34.46
CA ALA A 311 -34.06 5.45 -35.02
C ALA A 311 -34.98 6.15 -34.01
N ASP A 312 -34.92 5.75 -32.75
CA ASP A 312 -35.68 6.33 -31.64
C ASP A 312 -34.74 6.97 -30.61
N ALA A 313 -34.59 8.29 -30.71
CA ALA A 313 -33.74 9.08 -29.81
C ALA A 313 -34.31 9.21 -28.39
N ALA A 314 -35.55 8.75 -28.11
CA ALA A 314 -36.05 8.66 -26.74
C ALA A 314 -35.47 7.45 -25.98
N VAL A 315 -35.01 6.41 -26.72
CA VAL A 315 -34.44 5.19 -26.13
C VAL A 315 -32.95 5.35 -25.85
N ALA A 316 -32.18 5.89 -26.80
CA ALA A 316 -30.73 6.06 -26.67
C ALA A 316 -30.21 7.16 -27.61
N ILE A 317 -29.01 7.68 -27.32
CA ILE A 317 -28.31 8.68 -28.15
C ILE A 317 -26.89 8.25 -28.46
N VAL A 318 -26.37 8.73 -29.59
CA VAL A 318 -24.94 8.65 -29.89
C VAL A 318 -24.26 9.90 -29.35
N GLU A 319 -23.31 9.73 -28.42
CA GLU A 319 -22.52 10.80 -27.87
C GLU A 319 -21.03 10.42 -27.96
N LYS A 320 -20.23 11.24 -28.65
CA LYS A 320 -18.76 11.07 -28.75
C LYS A 320 -18.35 9.62 -29.11
N ASN A 321 -18.98 9.06 -30.15
CA ASN A 321 -18.74 7.69 -30.64
C ASN A 321 -19.04 6.59 -29.61
N MET A 322 -19.98 6.85 -28.70
CA MET A 322 -20.55 5.91 -27.75
C MET A 322 -22.07 5.94 -27.86
N ILE A 323 -22.74 4.86 -27.47
CA ILE A 323 -24.20 4.81 -27.41
C ILE A 323 -24.60 4.84 -25.92
N ARG A 324 -25.33 5.88 -25.53
CA ARG A 324 -25.85 6.05 -24.18
C ARG A 324 -27.36 5.78 -24.12
N PRO A 325 -27.81 4.94 -23.18
CA PRO A 325 -29.24 4.75 -22.95
C PRO A 325 -29.86 5.99 -22.30
N LEU A 326 -31.13 6.26 -22.64
CA LEU A 326 -31.95 7.31 -22.04
C LEU A 326 -33.20 6.73 -21.35
N ALA A 327 -33.83 5.74 -21.96
CA ALA A 327 -35.00 5.06 -21.41
C ALA A 327 -35.03 3.59 -21.84
N ALA A 328 -35.70 2.74 -21.05
CA ALA A 328 -35.93 1.36 -21.42
C ALA A 328 -36.81 1.28 -22.68
N GLY A 329 -36.47 0.36 -23.59
CA GLY A 329 -37.15 0.26 -24.87
C GLY A 329 -36.31 -0.45 -25.92
N LYS A 330 -36.82 -0.47 -27.15
CA LYS A 330 -36.14 -1.04 -28.30
C LYS A 330 -36.00 0.00 -29.39
N THR A 331 -34.85 0.04 -30.04
CA THR A 331 -34.59 0.96 -31.15
C THR A 331 -33.66 0.32 -32.17
N GLN A 332 -33.82 0.67 -33.44
CA GLN A 332 -32.89 0.24 -34.49
C GLN A 332 -31.68 1.17 -34.51
N VAL A 333 -30.48 0.60 -34.64
CA VAL A 333 -29.24 1.34 -34.84
C VAL A 333 -28.66 0.98 -36.20
N ASP A 334 -28.54 1.98 -37.06
CA ASP A 334 -27.95 1.84 -38.38
C ASP A 334 -26.49 2.31 -38.36
N VAL A 335 -25.60 1.50 -38.94
CA VAL A 335 -24.15 1.77 -38.97
C VAL A 335 -23.72 2.17 -40.38
N TYR A 336 -23.00 3.28 -40.48
CA TYR A 336 -22.58 3.88 -41.74
C TYR A 336 -21.07 4.11 -41.78
N ASP A 337 -20.47 3.84 -42.94
CA ASP A 337 -19.21 4.48 -43.35
C ASP A 337 -19.56 5.63 -44.29
N LYS A 338 -19.39 6.86 -43.79
CA LYS A 338 -19.85 8.09 -44.44
C LYS A 338 -21.34 8.01 -44.77
N ASP A 339 -21.69 7.82 -46.04
CA ASP A 339 -23.07 7.74 -46.53
C ASP A 339 -23.53 6.31 -46.85
N THR A 340 -22.63 5.33 -46.78
CA THR A 340 -22.94 3.93 -47.08
C THR A 340 -23.34 3.19 -45.82
N LYS A 341 -24.60 2.69 -45.77
CA LYS A 341 -25.05 1.81 -44.69
C LYS A 341 -24.33 0.48 -44.79
N LEU A 342 -23.57 0.12 -43.76
CA LEU A 342 -22.83 -1.13 -43.68
C LEU A 342 -23.64 -2.23 -43.00
N SER A 343 -24.31 -1.90 -41.91
CA SER A 343 -25.07 -2.86 -41.11
C SER A 343 -26.20 -2.19 -40.33
N SER A 344 -26.93 -3.00 -39.57
CA SER A 344 -27.96 -2.55 -38.65
C SER A 344 -28.16 -3.58 -37.54
N PHE A 345 -28.49 -3.13 -36.34
CA PHE A 345 -28.82 -3.99 -35.21
C PHE A 345 -29.95 -3.40 -34.36
N GLU A 346 -30.72 -4.25 -33.68
CA GLU A 346 -31.70 -3.82 -32.68
C GLU A 346 -30.99 -3.62 -31.33
N LEU A 347 -31.05 -2.42 -30.78
CA LEU A 347 -30.65 -2.13 -29.41
C LEU A 347 -31.86 -2.26 -28.50
N THR A 348 -31.80 -3.19 -27.55
CA THR A 348 -32.75 -3.29 -26.43
C THR A 348 -32.11 -2.68 -25.19
N VAL A 349 -32.66 -1.56 -24.72
CA VAL A 349 -32.29 -0.97 -23.44
C VAL A 349 -33.19 -1.56 -22.35
N THR A 350 -32.60 -2.19 -21.35
CA THR A 350 -33.31 -2.71 -20.18
C THR A 350 -33.19 -1.75 -19.01
N GLU A 351 -34.25 -1.62 -18.21
CA GLU A 351 -34.21 -0.82 -17.00
C GLU A 351 -33.32 -1.50 -15.95
N HIS A 352 -32.28 -0.81 -15.48
CA HIS A 352 -31.47 -1.26 -14.35
C HIS A 352 -32.20 -0.99 -13.04
N GLN A 353 -32.46 -2.05 -12.27
CA GLN A 353 -32.98 -1.93 -10.91
C GLN A 353 -31.81 -1.77 -9.94
N ALA A 354 -31.73 -0.62 -9.28
CA ALA A 354 -30.66 -0.33 -8.35
C ALA A 354 -30.64 -1.33 -7.18
N THR A 355 -29.46 -1.88 -6.90
CA THR A 355 -29.21 -2.82 -5.81
C THR A 355 -28.45 -2.15 -4.68
N VAL A 356 -28.30 -2.85 -3.54
CA VAL A 356 -27.40 -2.39 -2.47
C VAL A 356 -25.95 -2.22 -2.95
N PHE A 357 -25.52 -2.99 -3.96
CA PHE A 357 -24.18 -2.89 -4.52
C PHE A 357 -23.98 -1.63 -5.34
N ASP A 358 -25.02 -1.15 -6.04
CA ASP A 358 -25.01 0.17 -6.66
C ASP A 358 -24.83 1.27 -5.60
N THR A 359 -25.55 1.16 -4.48
CA THR A 359 -25.42 2.09 -3.35
C THR A 359 -24.00 2.09 -2.79
N LEU A 360 -23.37 0.92 -2.59
CA LEU A 360 -21.98 0.84 -2.12
C LEU A 360 -21.00 1.51 -3.10
N ARG A 361 -21.12 1.23 -4.40
CA ARG A 361 -20.27 1.84 -5.44
C ARG A 361 -20.47 3.35 -5.52
N ASN A 362 -21.71 3.82 -5.48
CA ASN A 362 -22.05 5.25 -5.52
C ASN A 362 -21.57 5.99 -4.27
N ASN A 363 -21.74 5.41 -3.08
CA ASN A 363 -21.24 5.99 -1.84
C ASN A 363 -19.71 6.07 -1.86
N TRP A 364 -19.03 5.06 -2.40
CA TRP A 364 -17.58 5.09 -2.57
C TRP A 364 -17.14 6.16 -3.56
N GLU A 365 -17.80 6.31 -4.71
CA GLU A 365 -17.50 7.38 -5.67
C GLU A 365 -17.67 8.76 -5.02
N ASP A 366 -18.76 9.01 -4.29
CA ASP A 366 -19.00 10.27 -3.57
C ASP A 366 -17.93 10.55 -2.51
N ILE A 367 -17.32 9.54 -1.89
CA ILE A 367 -16.26 9.72 -0.89
C ILE A 367 -14.88 9.90 -1.53
N SER A 368 -14.54 9.05 -2.48
CA SER A 368 -13.19 8.91 -3.02
C SER A 368 -12.85 9.93 -4.10
N LEU A 369 -13.86 10.47 -4.80
CA LEU A 369 -13.67 11.44 -5.88
C LEU A 369 -14.76 12.53 -5.89
N ALA A 370 -16.02 12.11 -5.97
CA ALA A 370 -17.23 12.95 -5.96
C ALA A 370 -17.38 13.86 -7.19
N ASN A 371 -17.25 13.33 -8.41
CA ASN A 371 -17.36 14.14 -9.63
C ASN A 371 -18.67 14.93 -9.71
N LYS A 372 -19.77 14.39 -9.18
CA LYS A 372 -21.08 15.07 -9.11
C LYS A 372 -21.11 16.32 -8.22
N ARG A 373 -20.12 16.48 -7.32
CA ARG A 373 -19.98 17.67 -6.45
C ARG A 373 -19.13 18.77 -7.07
N TYR A 374 -18.54 18.54 -8.24
CA TYR A 374 -17.72 19.54 -8.90
C TYR A 374 -18.52 20.81 -9.20
N GLN A 375 -17.96 21.96 -8.86
CA GLN A 375 -18.54 23.27 -9.12
C GLN A 375 -17.58 24.10 -9.97
N SER A 376 -17.99 24.44 -11.19
CA SER A 376 -17.17 25.21 -12.14
C SER A 376 -16.79 26.61 -11.64
N ASN A 377 -17.48 27.18 -10.66
CA ASN A 377 -17.11 28.47 -10.07
C ASN A 377 -16.13 28.37 -8.89
N ASP A 378 -15.90 27.16 -8.35
CA ASP A 378 -14.99 26.93 -7.23
C ASP A 378 -13.53 26.86 -7.70
N THR A 379 -12.71 27.80 -7.24
CA THR A 379 -11.30 27.89 -7.65
C THR A 379 -10.45 26.72 -7.17
N GLN A 380 -10.78 26.13 -6.01
CA GLN A 380 -10.03 25.01 -5.43
C GLN A 380 -10.36 23.70 -6.13
N MET A 381 -11.63 23.47 -6.48
CA MET A 381 -12.03 22.33 -7.32
C MET A 381 -11.43 22.42 -8.71
N LYS A 382 -11.40 23.62 -9.32
CA LYS A 382 -10.68 23.86 -10.59
C LYS A 382 -9.20 23.55 -10.48
N ALA A 383 -8.53 23.97 -9.40
CA ALA A 383 -7.13 23.65 -9.19
C ALA A 383 -6.89 22.14 -9.01
N PHE A 384 -7.78 21.44 -8.31
CA PHE A 384 -7.72 19.98 -8.17
C PHE A 384 -7.91 19.27 -9.52
N LEU A 385 -8.92 19.64 -10.30
CA LEU A 385 -9.13 19.12 -11.66
C LEU A 385 -7.91 19.39 -12.56
N GLY A 386 -7.32 20.59 -12.47
CA GLY A 386 -6.10 20.94 -13.20
C GLY A 386 -4.91 20.03 -12.86
N ARG A 387 -4.74 19.65 -11.58
CA ARG A 387 -3.72 18.68 -11.17
C ARG A 387 -3.99 17.28 -11.73
N LEU A 388 -5.24 16.83 -11.71
CA LEU A 388 -5.63 15.55 -12.32
C LEU A 388 -5.33 15.55 -13.83
N GLY A 389 -5.76 16.58 -14.55
CA GLY A 389 -5.52 16.73 -15.99
C GLY A 389 -4.02 16.78 -16.35
N ALA A 390 -3.21 17.49 -15.57
CA ALA A 390 -1.75 17.51 -15.77
C ALA A 390 -1.11 16.13 -15.58
N GLY A 391 -1.59 15.36 -14.61
CA GLY A 391 -1.15 13.98 -14.39
C GLY A 391 -1.54 13.03 -15.54
N VAL A 392 -2.77 13.16 -16.06
CA VAL A 392 -3.22 12.43 -17.26
C VAL A 392 -2.32 12.76 -18.45
N ALA A 393 -2.10 14.05 -18.73
CA ALA A 393 -1.24 14.48 -19.83
C ALA A 393 0.22 13.97 -19.68
N SER A 394 0.75 13.96 -18.46
CA SER A 394 2.07 13.38 -18.17
C SER A 394 2.11 11.87 -18.41
N SER A 395 1.05 11.15 -18.07
CA SER A 395 0.96 9.71 -18.27
C SER A 395 0.82 9.36 -19.75
N LEU A 396 0.00 10.09 -20.50
CA LEU A 396 -0.18 9.89 -21.95
C LEU A 396 1.13 10.07 -22.74
N LYS A 397 2.00 11.02 -22.34
CA LYS A 397 3.34 11.18 -22.95
C LYS A 397 4.25 9.96 -22.81
N LYS A 398 3.96 9.09 -21.84
CA LYS A 398 4.74 7.89 -21.54
C LYS A 398 4.06 6.63 -22.07
N TRP A 399 2.84 6.73 -22.57
CA TRP A 399 2.05 5.61 -23.08
C TRP A 399 2.79 4.92 -24.23
N VAL A 400 2.74 3.60 -24.22
CA VAL A 400 3.24 2.75 -25.30
C VAL A 400 2.09 1.83 -25.70
N GLU A 401 1.82 1.74 -27.00
CA GLU A 401 0.73 0.90 -27.50
C GLU A 401 0.92 -0.56 -27.04
N PRO A 402 -0.09 -1.17 -26.39
CA PRO A 402 0.00 -2.54 -25.91
C PRO A 402 0.16 -3.50 -27.09
N THR A 403 1.17 -4.38 -27.03
CA THR A 403 1.36 -5.49 -27.98
C THR A 403 1.52 -6.81 -27.22
N ASN A 404 1.28 -7.93 -27.90
CA ASN A 404 1.43 -9.27 -27.29
C ASN A 404 2.89 -9.57 -26.88
N GLN A 405 3.87 -8.95 -27.53
CA GLN A 405 5.30 -9.06 -27.18
C GLN A 405 5.80 -7.88 -26.33
N GLY A 406 4.93 -6.91 -26.05
CA GLY A 406 5.26 -5.74 -25.25
C GLY A 406 5.67 -6.15 -23.85
N LYS A 407 6.52 -5.34 -23.19
CA LYS A 407 6.92 -5.55 -21.79
C LYS A 407 6.20 -4.61 -20.82
N THR A 408 5.57 -3.57 -21.34
CA THR A 408 4.92 -2.50 -20.57
C THR A 408 3.98 -1.68 -21.45
N ILE A 409 3.06 -0.95 -20.82
CA ILE A 409 2.19 0.07 -21.43
C ILE A 409 2.65 1.51 -21.13
N PHE A 410 3.72 1.67 -20.33
CA PHE A 410 4.42 2.94 -20.16
C PHE A 410 5.93 2.76 -20.20
N ASN A 411 6.64 3.64 -20.91
CA ASN A 411 8.07 3.50 -21.18
C ASN A 411 9.01 3.59 -19.96
N ASP A 412 8.51 4.08 -18.82
CA ASP A 412 9.26 4.22 -17.56
C ASP A 412 8.86 3.17 -16.50
N ILE A 413 8.07 2.16 -16.88
CA ILE A 413 7.63 1.08 -16.01
C ILE A 413 8.46 -0.19 -16.27
N ASP A 414 8.96 -0.74 -15.16
CA ASP A 414 9.78 -1.96 -15.08
C ASP A 414 9.20 -2.89 -14.02
N PHE A 415 8.60 -4.00 -14.45
CA PHE A 415 7.88 -4.93 -13.57
C PHE A 415 8.79 -5.85 -12.74
N SER A 416 10.13 -5.75 -12.84
CA SER A 416 11.02 -6.36 -11.86
C SER A 416 10.91 -5.72 -10.47
N LYS A 417 10.27 -4.55 -10.37
CA LYS A 417 9.98 -3.83 -9.12
C LYS A 417 8.47 -3.85 -8.86
N SER A 418 8.05 -4.49 -7.78
CA SER A 418 6.62 -4.59 -7.42
C SER A 418 5.95 -3.21 -7.30
N SER A 419 6.67 -2.18 -6.86
CA SER A 419 6.13 -0.81 -6.76
C SER A 419 5.68 -0.22 -8.11
N HIS A 420 6.28 -0.67 -9.21
CA HIS A 420 5.88 -0.27 -10.55
C HIS A 420 4.54 -0.90 -10.98
N LEU A 421 4.17 -2.05 -10.41
CA LEU A 421 2.84 -2.64 -10.60
C LEU A 421 1.74 -1.70 -10.06
N THR A 422 1.87 -1.22 -8.82
CA THR A 422 0.92 -0.25 -8.29
C THR A 422 0.99 1.09 -9.04
N THR A 423 2.17 1.53 -9.45
CA THR A 423 2.34 2.79 -10.19
C THR A 423 1.62 2.77 -11.54
N VAL A 424 1.68 1.67 -12.28
CA VAL A 424 1.02 1.58 -13.60
C VAL A 424 -0.51 1.66 -13.47
N TYR A 425 -1.10 0.96 -12.50
CA TYR A 425 -2.54 1.04 -12.26
C TYR A 425 -2.94 2.43 -11.77
N ARG A 426 -2.12 3.12 -10.95
CA ARG A 426 -2.45 4.49 -10.48
C ARG A 426 -2.57 5.49 -11.62
N ARG A 427 -1.84 5.29 -12.72
CA ARG A 427 -1.99 6.11 -13.93
C ARG A 427 -3.32 5.85 -14.61
N LEU A 428 -3.77 4.59 -14.68
CA LEU A 428 -5.08 4.25 -15.23
C LEU A 428 -6.23 4.80 -14.36
N GLU A 429 -6.11 4.72 -13.03
CA GLU A 429 -7.06 5.35 -12.11
C GLU A 429 -7.13 6.87 -12.32
N GLN A 430 -5.98 7.53 -12.46
CA GLN A 430 -5.94 8.98 -12.71
C GLN A 430 -6.63 9.37 -14.03
N MET A 431 -6.52 8.53 -15.07
CA MET A 431 -7.26 8.70 -16.32
C MET A 431 -8.76 8.49 -16.11
N ALA A 432 -9.15 7.49 -15.32
CA ALA A 432 -10.55 7.21 -14.99
C ALA A 432 -11.22 8.35 -14.20
N GLN A 433 -10.48 9.05 -13.33
CA GLN A 433 -11.04 10.13 -12.48
C GLN A 433 -11.58 11.32 -13.29
N VAL A 434 -11.11 11.53 -14.52
CA VAL A 434 -11.40 12.74 -15.30
C VAL A 434 -12.46 12.55 -16.39
N VAL A 435 -12.93 11.32 -16.65
CA VAL A 435 -13.82 11.03 -17.78
C VAL A 435 -15.27 11.45 -17.53
N GLU A 436 -15.70 11.53 -16.26
CA GLU A 436 -17.07 11.92 -15.87
C GLU A 436 -17.19 13.37 -15.40
N ASN A 437 -16.12 14.16 -15.45
CA ASN A 437 -16.15 15.56 -15.03
C ASN A 437 -16.44 16.49 -16.22
N PRO A 438 -17.55 17.25 -16.25
CA PRO A 438 -17.95 18.07 -17.41
C PRO A 438 -16.93 19.15 -17.83
N ASP A 439 -16.11 19.65 -16.91
CA ASP A 439 -15.10 20.68 -17.17
C ASP A 439 -13.72 20.08 -17.49
N SER A 440 -13.60 18.75 -17.50
CA SER A 440 -12.39 18.06 -17.92
C SER A 440 -12.19 18.15 -19.42
N ALA A 441 -10.94 18.34 -19.86
CA ALA A 441 -10.57 18.19 -21.27
C ALA A 441 -10.81 16.77 -21.82
N TYR A 442 -10.95 15.79 -20.92
CA TYR A 442 -11.17 14.38 -21.24
C TYR A 442 -12.61 13.92 -20.93
N TYR A 443 -13.54 14.86 -20.73
CA TYR A 443 -14.93 14.53 -20.44
C TYR A 443 -15.52 13.67 -21.57
N HIS A 444 -15.96 12.45 -21.24
CA HIS A 444 -16.48 11.45 -22.18
C HIS A 444 -15.55 11.21 -23.40
N ASP A 445 -14.23 11.36 -23.22
CA ASP A 445 -13.26 11.11 -24.28
C ASP A 445 -13.16 9.60 -24.55
N ARG A 446 -13.72 9.18 -25.70
CA ARG A 446 -13.73 7.77 -26.11
C ARG A 446 -12.32 7.18 -26.25
N SER A 447 -11.36 7.95 -26.75
CA SER A 447 -9.98 7.47 -26.91
C SER A 447 -9.32 7.21 -25.56
N LEU A 448 -9.54 8.06 -24.57
CA LEU A 448 -9.02 7.84 -23.21
C LEU A 448 -9.71 6.63 -22.54
N ILE A 449 -11.03 6.49 -22.71
CA ILE A 449 -11.79 5.34 -22.19
C ILE A 449 -11.26 4.02 -22.77
N ASP A 450 -11.07 3.95 -24.09
CA ASP A 450 -10.52 2.77 -24.76
C ASP A 450 -9.08 2.49 -24.30
N LEU A 451 -8.27 3.53 -24.07
CA LEU A 451 -6.89 3.40 -23.59
C LEU A 451 -6.85 2.77 -22.18
N VAL A 452 -7.72 3.22 -21.26
CA VAL A 452 -7.84 2.61 -19.93
C VAL A 452 -8.27 1.15 -20.03
N ARG A 453 -9.30 0.85 -20.83
CA ARG A 453 -9.79 -0.52 -21.04
C ARG A 453 -8.69 -1.44 -21.61
N LYS A 454 -7.97 -0.98 -22.64
CA LYS A 454 -6.82 -1.70 -23.23
C LYS A 454 -5.71 -1.93 -22.20
N GLY A 455 -5.38 -0.91 -21.40
CA GLY A 455 -4.39 -1.01 -20.33
C GLY A 455 -4.76 -2.03 -19.27
N MET A 456 -6.01 -1.99 -18.77
CA MET A 456 -6.54 -2.97 -17.82
C MET A 456 -6.45 -4.39 -18.37
N ASN A 457 -6.87 -4.59 -19.63
CA ASN A 457 -6.79 -5.89 -20.29
C ASN A 457 -5.36 -6.40 -20.39
N TRP A 458 -4.44 -5.57 -20.91
CA TRP A 458 -3.06 -5.98 -21.10
C TRP A 458 -2.36 -6.30 -19.78
N LEU A 459 -2.60 -5.51 -18.73
CA LEU A 459 -2.05 -5.75 -17.40
C LEU A 459 -2.59 -7.04 -16.80
N TYR A 460 -3.89 -7.32 -16.95
CA TYR A 460 -4.47 -8.59 -16.53
C TYR A 460 -3.80 -9.76 -17.26
N THR A 461 -3.78 -9.75 -18.60
CA THR A 461 -3.22 -10.85 -19.39
C THR A 461 -1.75 -11.12 -19.06
N ASN A 462 -0.93 -10.08 -18.90
CA ASN A 462 0.53 -10.24 -18.90
C ASN A 462 1.16 -10.15 -17.49
N VAL A 463 0.61 -9.32 -16.60
CA VAL A 463 1.32 -8.86 -15.40
C VAL A 463 0.65 -9.28 -14.10
N TYR A 464 -0.64 -9.01 -13.93
CA TYR A 464 -1.37 -9.22 -12.68
C TYR A 464 -2.64 -10.03 -12.93
N ASN A 465 -2.49 -11.35 -12.85
CA ASN A 465 -3.58 -12.33 -12.94
C ASN A 465 -3.48 -13.41 -11.85
N GLU A 466 -4.53 -14.23 -11.73
CA GLU A 466 -4.64 -15.31 -10.74
C GLU A 466 -3.58 -16.42 -10.87
N ASN A 467 -2.89 -16.51 -12.02
CA ASN A 467 -1.82 -17.47 -12.27
C ASN A 467 -0.43 -16.95 -11.87
N LYS A 468 -0.34 -15.72 -11.35
CA LYS A 468 0.90 -15.12 -10.85
C LYS A 468 1.12 -15.45 -9.38
N SER A 469 2.37 -15.37 -8.97
CA SER A 469 2.81 -15.38 -7.57
C SER A 469 3.33 -14.00 -7.19
N ILE A 470 3.35 -13.69 -5.90
CA ILE A 470 3.94 -12.45 -5.39
C ILE A 470 5.45 -12.50 -5.64
N ASP A 471 5.95 -11.51 -6.38
CA ASP A 471 7.37 -11.26 -6.60
C ASP A 471 7.68 -9.80 -6.21
N GLY A 472 8.57 -9.62 -5.23
CA GLY A 472 8.80 -8.35 -4.54
C GLY A 472 7.93 -8.14 -3.31
N ASN A 473 7.39 -6.93 -3.13
CA ASN A 473 6.63 -6.57 -1.93
C ASN A 473 5.18 -7.05 -2.01
N TRP A 474 4.74 -7.86 -1.03
CA TRP A 474 3.36 -8.34 -0.89
C TRP A 474 2.33 -7.21 -0.89
N TRP A 475 2.69 -6.05 -0.35
CA TRP A 475 1.79 -4.88 -0.25
C TRP A 475 1.29 -4.43 -1.63
N ASP A 476 2.14 -4.47 -2.67
CA ASP A 476 1.73 -4.05 -4.02
C ASP A 476 0.70 -5.02 -4.63
N TYR A 477 0.74 -6.32 -4.26
CA TYR A 477 -0.16 -7.36 -4.78
C TYR A 477 -1.47 -7.48 -3.99
N GLU A 478 -1.46 -7.17 -2.69
CA GLU A 478 -2.61 -7.37 -1.79
C GLU A 478 -3.33 -6.08 -1.42
N ILE A 479 -2.67 -4.92 -1.48
CA ILE A 479 -3.22 -3.62 -1.07
C ILE A 479 -3.09 -2.58 -2.19
N GLY A 480 -1.86 -2.28 -2.61
CA GLY A 480 -1.56 -1.19 -3.53
C GLY A 480 -2.32 -1.31 -4.86
N THR A 481 -2.14 -2.43 -5.56
CA THR A 481 -2.79 -2.68 -6.84
C THR A 481 -4.29 -2.97 -6.70
N PRO A 482 -4.76 -3.85 -5.79
CA PRO A 482 -6.18 -4.09 -5.60
C PRO A 482 -7.01 -2.82 -5.36
N ARG A 483 -6.53 -1.91 -4.48
CA ARG A 483 -7.23 -0.64 -4.21
C ARG A 483 -7.44 0.19 -5.47
N VAL A 484 -6.45 0.23 -6.34
CA VAL A 484 -6.46 1.04 -7.55
C VAL A 484 -7.32 0.39 -8.63
N VAL A 485 -7.29 -0.94 -8.73
CA VAL A 485 -8.16 -1.72 -9.63
C VAL A 485 -9.63 -1.50 -9.27
N VAL A 486 -10.02 -1.66 -8.01
CA VAL A 486 -11.43 -1.46 -7.61
C VAL A 486 -11.88 -0.02 -7.81
N ASN A 487 -11.02 0.97 -7.54
CA ASN A 487 -11.34 2.38 -7.80
C ASN A 487 -11.57 2.65 -9.29
N THR A 488 -10.66 2.18 -10.15
CA THR A 488 -10.76 2.36 -11.61
C THR A 488 -12.06 1.76 -12.15
N LEU A 489 -12.40 0.54 -11.72
CA LEU A 489 -13.62 -0.14 -12.13
C LEU A 489 -14.88 0.55 -11.59
N ILE A 490 -14.84 1.18 -10.42
CA ILE A 490 -15.97 1.95 -9.89
C ILE A 490 -16.14 3.26 -10.65
N TYR A 491 -15.09 4.07 -10.83
CA TYR A 491 -15.17 5.35 -11.56
C TYR A 491 -15.64 5.15 -13.01
N MET A 492 -15.25 4.03 -13.63
CA MET A 492 -15.62 3.70 -15.00
C MET A 492 -16.66 2.59 -15.09
N HIS A 493 -17.43 2.32 -14.04
CA HIS A 493 -18.39 1.21 -14.01
C HIS A 493 -19.36 1.17 -15.20
N PRO A 494 -19.88 2.31 -15.72
CA PRO A 494 -20.73 2.30 -16.91
C PRO A 494 -20.03 1.77 -18.17
N TYR A 495 -18.70 1.90 -18.25
CA TYR A 495 -17.90 1.57 -19.43
C TYR A 495 -17.30 0.18 -19.42
N PHE A 496 -17.50 -0.62 -18.36
CA PHE A 496 -17.08 -2.01 -18.30
C PHE A 496 -18.30 -2.93 -18.22
N SER A 497 -18.27 -4.01 -19.00
CA SER A 497 -19.24 -5.10 -18.86
C SER A 497 -19.02 -5.82 -17.52
N GLN A 498 -20.05 -6.52 -17.03
CA GLN A 498 -19.91 -7.29 -15.80
C GLN A 498 -18.88 -8.43 -15.95
N GLU A 499 -18.76 -9.01 -17.14
CA GLU A 499 -17.75 -10.03 -17.43
C GLU A 499 -16.32 -9.49 -17.32
N GLU A 500 -16.06 -8.30 -17.85
CA GLU A 500 -14.76 -7.63 -17.72
C GLU A 500 -14.45 -7.28 -16.26
N ILE A 501 -15.43 -6.74 -15.53
CA ILE A 501 -15.29 -6.43 -14.11
C ILE A 501 -14.90 -7.70 -13.35
N LEU A 502 -15.66 -8.80 -13.53
CA LEU A 502 -15.39 -10.08 -12.89
C LEU A 502 -14.03 -10.67 -13.29
N THR A 503 -13.56 -10.42 -14.50
CA THR A 503 -12.24 -10.84 -14.97
C THR A 503 -11.13 -10.10 -14.23
N TYR A 504 -11.18 -8.76 -14.19
CA TYR A 504 -10.09 -7.94 -13.65
C TYR A 504 -9.97 -7.99 -12.12
N ILE A 505 -10.98 -8.49 -11.41
CA ILE A 505 -10.93 -8.69 -9.96
C ILE A 505 -10.50 -10.11 -9.53
N LYS A 506 -10.48 -11.12 -10.42
CA LYS A 506 -9.97 -12.47 -10.10
C LYS A 506 -8.63 -12.46 -9.35
N PRO A 507 -7.66 -11.59 -9.70
CA PRO A 507 -6.37 -11.59 -9.03
C PRO A 507 -6.50 -11.11 -7.58
N ILE A 508 -7.44 -10.19 -7.30
CA ILE A 508 -7.74 -9.74 -5.93
C ILE A 508 -8.24 -10.91 -5.10
N SER A 509 -9.19 -11.71 -5.60
CA SER A 509 -9.67 -12.90 -4.90
C SER A 509 -8.55 -13.93 -4.67
N LYS A 510 -7.58 -14.02 -5.59
CA LYS A 510 -6.42 -14.92 -5.48
C LYS A 510 -5.43 -14.47 -4.39
N PHE A 511 -5.06 -13.19 -4.38
CA PHE A 511 -4.04 -12.66 -3.46
C PHE A 511 -4.61 -12.30 -2.09
N VAL A 512 -5.88 -11.89 -2.02
CA VAL A 512 -6.60 -11.53 -0.78
C VAL A 512 -7.81 -12.44 -0.57
N PRO A 513 -7.67 -13.77 -0.47
CA PRO A 513 -8.82 -14.65 -0.27
C PRO A 513 -9.47 -14.46 1.11
N ASP A 514 -8.71 -13.97 2.09
CA ASP A 514 -9.12 -13.74 3.47
C ASP A 514 -8.78 -12.29 3.88
N PRO A 515 -9.78 -11.39 4.07
CA PRO A 515 -9.53 -9.99 4.34
C PRO A 515 -9.05 -9.70 5.77
N THR A 516 -8.77 -10.73 6.57
CA THR A 516 -8.23 -10.60 7.93
C THR A 516 -6.76 -11.02 8.04
N THR A 517 -6.14 -11.44 6.94
CA THR A 517 -4.77 -11.98 6.91
C THR A 517 -3.99 -11.39 5.74
N ILE A 518 -2.83 -10.79 6.01
CA ILE A 518 -1.87 -10.41 4.96
C ILE A 518 -0.93 -11.57 4.64
N ARG A 519 -0.34 -11.56 3.43
CA ARG A 519 0.62 -12.57 2.97
C ARG A 519 0.02 -13.97 2.90
N LYS A 520 -1.30 -14.04 2.66
CA LYS A 520 -2.06 -15.31 2.75
C LYS A 520 -1.57 -16.36 1.75
N THR A 521 -1.06 -15.93 0.60
CA THR A 521 -0.50 -16.82 -0.44
C THR A 521 0.99 -17.07 -0.30
N LEU A 522 1.64 -16.55 0.75
CA LEU A 522 3.04 -16.78 1.08
C LEU A 522 3.18 -17.82 2.20
N THR A 523 4.42 -18.20 2.51
CA THR A 523 4.73 -19.17 3.58
C THR A 523 4.62 -18.58 4.99
N ASN A 524 4.41 -17.26 5.12
CA ASN A 524 4.37 -16.52 6.38
C ASN A 524 3.13 -15.62 6.52
N PRO A 525 1.91 -16.18 6.42
CA PRO A 525 0.68 -15.43 6.63
C PRO A 525 0.64 -14.87 8.05
N VAL A 526 0.21 -13.62 8.20
CA VAL A 526 0.02 -12.99 9.52
C VAL A 526 -1.31 -12.24 9.58
N PRO A 527 -1.98 -12.20 10.75
CA PRO A 527 -3.18 -11.42 10.92
C PRO A 527 -2.95 -9.96 10.51
N ALA A 528 -3.91 -9.39 9.78
CA ALA A 528 -3.90 -7.98 9.47
C ALA A 528 -4.27 -7.18 10.73
N VAL A 529 -3.52 -6.12 11.00
CA VAL A 529 -3.76 -5.19 12.11
C VAL A 529 -3.65 -3.76 11.61
N GLY A 530 -4.03 -2.80 12.45
CA GLY A 530 -3.80 -1.37 12.18
C GLY A 530 -4.34 -0.93 10.81
N GLY A 531 -3.57 -0.08 10.12
CA GLY A 531 -3.93 0.40 8.78
C GLY A 531 -4.04 -0.70 7.72
N ASN A 532 -3.27 -1.79 7.84
CA ASN A 532 -3.33 -2.92 6.89
C ASN A 532 -4.71 -3.59 6.91
N GLN A 533 -5.29 -3.80 8.10
CA GLN A 533 -6.62 -4.38 8.22
C GLN A 533 -7.67 -3.48 7.56
N THR A 534 -7.59 -2.17 7.75
CA THR A 534 -8.52 -1.23 7.11
C THR A 534 -8.40 -1.24 5.59
N ASP A 535 -7.17 -1.36 5.05
CA ASP A 535 -6.94 -1.46 3.62
C ASP A 535 -7.42 -2.79 3.01
N LEU A 536 -7.22 -3.93 3.68
CA LEU A 536 -7.81 -5.20 3.22
C LEU A 536 -9.34 -5.18 3.27
N SER A 537 -9.92 -4.60 4.33
CA SER A 537 -11.38 -4.41 4.43
C SER A 537 -11.92 -3.54 3.30
N LYS A 538 -11.20 -2.47 2.93
CA LYS A 538 -11.55 -1.62 1.78
C LYS A 538 -11.57 -2.42 0.48
N VAL A 539 -10.49 -3.16 0.21
CA VAL A 539 -10.39 -4.00 -0.99
C VAL A 539 -11.54 -4.99 -1.04
N ALA A 540 -11.83 -5.70 0.06
CA ALA A 540 -12.89 -6.70 0.10
C ALA A 540 -14.30 -6.10 -0.04
N ILE A 541 -14.60 -4.97 0.63
CA ILE A 541 -15.92 -4.31 0.51
C ILE A 541 -16.17 -3.88 -0.94
N LEU A 542 -15.18 -3.23 -1.57
CA LEU A 542 -15.34 -2.71 -2.94
C LEU A 542 -15.29 -3.82 -3.99
N GLU A 543 -14.48 -4.86 -3.79
CA GLU A 543 -14.51 -6.07 -4.60
C GLU A 543 -15.87 -6.76 -4.50
N GLY A 544 -16.43 -6.91 -3.29
CA GLY A 544 -17.76 -7.48 -3.07
C GLY A 544 -18.84 -6.64 -3.74
N ALA A 545 -18.74 -5.31 -3.69
CA ALA A 545 -19.64 -4.41 -4.40
C ALA A 545 -19.55 -4.57 -5.93
N LEU A 546 -18.35 -4.78 -6.50
CA LEU A 546 -18.18 -5.01 -7.94
C LEU A 546 -18.64 -6.41 -8.38
N ARG A 547 -18.50 -7.41 -7.52
CA ARG A 547 -18.96 -8.79 -7.73
C ARG A 547 -20.45 -8.99 -7.55
N GLU A 548 -21.10 -8.05 -6.86
CA GLU A 548 -22.45 -8.22 -6.32
C GLU A 548 -22.51 -9.40 -5.33
N ASP A 549 -21.50 -9.47 -4.46
CA ASP A 549 -21.24 -10.54 -3.50
C ASP A 549 -21.36 -10.01 -2.07
N ALA A 550 -22.53 -10.24 -1.46
CA ALA A 550 -22.85 -9.77 -0.11
C ALA A 550 -21.95 -10.39 0.96
N ASP A 551 -21.52 -11.65 0.80
CA ASP A 551 -20.66 -12.31 1.78
C ASP A 551 -19.25 -11.72 1.77
N ARG A 552 -18.75 -11.36 0.59
CA ARG A 552 -17.48 -10.65 0.47
C ARG A 552 -17.52 -9.26 1.13
N VAL A 553 -18.64 -8.52 1.00
CA VAL A 553 -18.84 -7.24 1.70
C VAL A 553 -18.87 -7.45 3.22
N ARG A 554 -19.62 -8.45 3.70
CA ARG A 554 -19.68 -8.80 5.14
C ARG A 554 -18.31 -9.19 5.69
N ALA A 555 -17.52 -9.96 4.95
CA ALA A 555 -16.17 -10.35 5.35
C ALA A 555 -15.26 -9.12 5.52
N GLY A 556 -15.33 -8.16 4.59
CA GLY A 556 -14.60 -6.90 4.71
C GLY A 556 -15.04 -6.07 5.91
N ALA A 557 -16.35 -5.94 6.15
CA ALA A 557 -16.91 -5.24 7.31
C ALA A 557 -16.52 -5.90 8.64
N GLN A 558 -16.55 -7.24 8.71
CA GLN A 558 -16.08 -8.00 9.87
C GLN A 558 -14.59 -7.78 10.14
N GLY A 559 -13.77 -7.67 9.09
CA GLY A 559 -12.35 -7.33 9.21
C GLY A 559 -12.11 -6.02 9.97
N LEU A 560 -12.96 -5.00 9.79
CA LEU A 560 -12.83 -3.75 10.54
C LEU A 560 -13.02 -3.97 12.05
N THR A 561 -13.94 -4.85 12.44
CA THR A 561 -14.26 -5.09 13.85
C THR A 561 -13.13 -5.76 14.63
N THR A 562 -12.18 -6.43 13.95
CA THR A 562 -11.06 -7.13 14.60
C THR A 562 -10.08 -6.17 15.29
N ILE A 563 -9.99 -4.94 14.76
CA ILE A 563 -9.11 -3.87 15.24
C ILE A 563 -9.85 -2.81 16.08
N MET A 564 -11.19 -2.85 16.16
CA MET A 564 -12.02 -1.91 16.95
C MET A 564 -12.04 -2.25 18.44
N LYS A 565 -10.85 -2.25 19.06
CA LYS A 565 -10.65 -2.52 20.49
C LYS A 565 -9.43 -1.77 21.03
N PHE A 566 -9.41 -1.53 22.34
CA PHE A 566 -8.18 -1.21 23.03
C PHE A 566 -7.37 -2.48 23.31
N VAL A 567 -6.05 -2.38 23.22
CA VAL A 567 -5.11 -3.42 23.58
C VAL A 567 -4.35 -3.05 24.85
N ASP A 568 -3.93 -4.07 25.59
CA ASP A 568 -3.03 -3.92 26.76
C ASP A 568 -1.60 -4.40 26.45
N LYS A 569 -1.39 -4.98 25.26
CA LYS A 569 -0.10 -5.45 24.74
C LYS A 569 -0.16 -5.61 23.21
N GLY A 570 0.96 -5.38 22.55
CA GLY A 570 1.10 -5.55 21.10
C GLY A 570 0.60 -4.32 20.33
N GLU A 571 0.22 -4.55 19.09
CA GLU A 571 -0.17 -3.51 18.13
C GLU A 571 -1.62 -3.07 18.35
N GLY A 572 -1.91 -1.79 18.12
CA GLY A 572 -3.23 -1.18 18.29
C GLY A 572 -3.24 0.01 19.25
N PHE A 573 -4.44 0.50 19.56
CA PHE A 573 -4.66 1.61 20.48
C PHE A 573 -4.67 1.17 21.93
N TYR A 574 -3.98 1.90 22.79
CA TYR A 574 -3.99 1.75 24.24
C TYR A 574 -4.91 2.81 24.87
N LYS A 575 -5.36 2.55 26.11
CA LYS A 575 -6.29 3.45 26.83
C LYS A 575 -5.72 4.84 27.13
N ASP A 576 -4.40 4.99 27.17
CA ASP A 576 -3.73 6.29 27.36
C ASP A 576 -3.59 7.09 26.05
N GLY A 577 -4.12 6.58 24.93
CA GLY A 577 -4.04 7.20 23.61
C GLY A 577 -2.80 6.80 22.81
N SER A 578 -1.91 5.96 23.36
CA SER A 578 -0.79 5.42 22.60
C SER A 578 -1.28 4.53 21.45
N PHE A 579 -0.58 4.56 20.32
CA PHE A 579 -0.79 3.61 19.23
C PHE A 579 0.53 2.98 18.83
N ILE A 580 0.56 1.65 18.84
CA ILE A 580 1.72 0.83 18.47
C ILE A 580 1.42 0.12 17.16
N ASP A 581 2.40 0.13 16.26
CA ASP A 581 2.43 -0.74 15.08
C ASP A 581 3.84 -1.36 14.96
N HIS A 582 4.01 -2.31 14.05
CA HIS A 582 5.27 -3.03 13.83
C HIS A 582 5.87 -3.57 15.12
N THR A 583 5.08 -4.36 15.84
CA THR A 583 5.36 -4.94 17.15
C THR A 583 5.45 -3.94 18.30
N ASN A 584 6.28 -2.89 18.20
CA ASN A 584 6.62 -2.02 19.33
C ASN A 584 7.08 -0.59 18.94
N VAL A 585 6.65 -0.07 17.79
CA VAL A 585 7.00 1.28 17.32
C VAL A 585 5.84 2.25 17.54
N ALA A 586 6.14 3.45 18.05
CA ALA A 586 5.16 4.53 18.22
C ALA A 586 4.72 5.08 16.85
N TYR A 587 3.46 4.85 16.46
CA TYR A 587 3.07 4.99 15.04
C TYR A 587 1.73 5.69 14.76
N THR A 588 1.20 6.43 15.74
CA THR A 588 -0.10 7.12 15.61
C THR A 588 -0.15 8.00 14.37
N GLY A 589 0.92 8.74 14.07
CA GLY A 589 1.02 9.70 12.97
C GLY A 589 1.43 9.12 11.61
N ALA A 590 1.40 7.80 11.45
CA ALA A 590 1.61 7.15 10.14
C ALA A 590 0.68 5.94 9.95
N TYR A 591 0.91 4.80 10.60
CA TYR A 591 -0.02 3.66 10.47
C TYR A 591 -1.39 3.96 11.10
N GLY A 592 -1.43 4.77 12.16
CA GLY A 592 -2.67 5.33 12.70
C GLY A 592 -3.39 6.24 11.70
N ASN A 593 -2.66 7.06 10.92
CA ASN A 593 -3.26 7.87 9.85
C ASN A 593 -3.97 7.01 8.81
N VAL A 594 -3.31 5.94 8.34
CA VAL A 594 -3.90 5.02 7.35
C VAL A 594 -5.18 4.38 7.89
N LEU A 595 -5.17 4.00 9.17
CA LEU A 595 -6.32 3.42 9.85
C LEU A 595 -7.50 4.41 9.89
N ILE A 596 -7.29 5.63 10.40
CA ILE A 596 -8.40 6.60 10.54
C ILE A 596 -8.91 7.09 9.18
N GLU A 597 -8.02 7.25 8.20
CA GLU A 597 -8.40 7.56 6.82
C GLU A 597 -9.31 6.47 6.26
N GLY A 598 -8.93 5.20 6.40
CA GLY A 598 -9.73 4.10 5.90
C GLY A 598 -11.10 3.98 6.60
N PHE A 599 -11.19 4.21 7.92
CA PHE A 599 -12.49 4.27 8.61
C PHE A 599 -13.35 5.44 8.10
N SER A 600 -12.75 6.63 7.96
CA SER A 600 -13.46 7.81 7.46
C SER A 600 -14.03 7.63 6.05
N GLN A 601 -13.40 6.78 5.25
CA GLN A 601 -13.85 6.47 3.90
C GLN A 601 -14.88 5.34 3.87
N LEU A 602 -14.70 4.29 4.66
CA LEU A 602 -15.52 3.07 4.61
C LEU A 602 -16.82 3.16 5.40
N LEU A 603 -16.83 3.83 6.55
CA LEU A 603 -18.05 3.92 7.37
C LEU A 603 -19.20 4.59 6.60
N PRO A 604 -19.00 5.72 5.89
CA PRO A 604 -20.07 6.31 5.08
C PRO A 604 -20.56 5.40 3.94
N VAL A 605 -19.74 4.45 3.49
CA VAL A 605 -20.11 3.50 2.43
C VAL A 605 -21.03 2.42 2.97
N ILE A 606 -20.69 1.80 4.10
CA ILE A 606 -21.41 0.62 4.62
C ILE A 606 -22.53 0.95 5.58
N GLN A 607 -22.43 2.02 6.38
CA GLN A 607 -23.41 2.33 7.43
C GLN A 607 -24.83 2.59 6.93
N PRO A 608 -25.06 3.21 5.76
CA PRO A 608 -26.42 3.39 5.21
C PRO A 608 -27.03 2.11 4.61
N THR A 609 -26.37 0.95 4.73
CA THR A 609 -26.75 -0.30 4.06
C THR A 609 -26.97 -1.41 5.09
N GLU A 610 -27.43 -2.59 4.63
CA GLU A 610 -27.53 -3.78 5.49
C GLU A 610 -26.19 -4.30 6.04
N PHE A 611 -25.06 -3.78 5.54
CA PHE A 611 -23.70 -4.12 5.99
C PHE A 611 -23.18 -3.22 7.12
N ALA A 612 -24.05 -2.40 7.72
CA ALA A 612 -23.74 -1.50 8.81
C ALA A 612 -23.03 -2.20 9.99
N LEU A 613 -22.06 -1.51 10.60
CA LEU A 613 -21.45 -1.93 11.86
C LEU A 613 -22.32 -1.44 13.02
N LYS A 614 -22.33 -2.17 14.13
CA LYS A 614 -23.13 -1.78 15.31
C LYS A 614 -22.60 -0.48 15.90
N GLU A 615 -23.50 0.36 16.40
CA GLU A 615 -23.15 1.67 17.00
C GLU A 615 -22.13 1.56 18.14
N GLU A 616 -22.30 0.55 19.02
CA GLU A 616 -21.36 0.23 20.10
C GLU A 616 -19.93 0.01 19.60
N GLN A 617 -19.77 -0.54 18.38
CA GLN A 617 -18.47 -0.78 17.77
C GLN A 617 -17.86 0.52 17.26
N THR A 618 -18.67 1.44 16.72
CA THR A 618 -18.17 2.72 16.18
C THR A 618 -17.84 3.77 17.23
N ASN A 619 -18.41 3.70 18.43
CA ASN A 619 -18.17 4.68 19.48
C ASN A 619 -16.70 4.77 19.91
N ILE A 620 -15.96 3.66 19.82
CA ILE A 620 -14.52 3.61 20.15
C ILE A 620 -13.69 4.53 19.24
N LEU A 621 -14.14 4.80 18.02
CA LEU A 621 -13.43 5.66 17.07
C LEU A 621 -13.33 7.10 17.60
N TYR A 622 -14.39 7.62 18.23
CA TYR A 622 -14.36 8.96 18.84
C TYR A 622 -13.38 9.01 20.01
N GLU A 623 -13.30 7.95 20.82
CA GLU A 623 -12.28 7.87 21.87
C GLU A 623 -10.86 7.86 21.31
N TRP A 624 -10.61 7.14 20.21
CA TRP A 624 -9.30 7.17 19.55
C TRP A 624 -8.97 8.54 19.00
N ILE A 625 -9.92 9.22 18.36
CA ILE A 625 -9.75 10.58 17.85
C ILE A 625 -9.30 11.51 18.96
N GLU A 626 -10.04 11.54 20.06
CA GLU A 626 -9.79 12.48 21.15
C GLU A 626 -8.51 12.17 21.94
N LYS A 627 -8.24 10.88 22.18
CA LYS A 627 -7.10 10.48 23.03
C LYS A 627 -5.80 10.32 22.23
N ALA A 628 -5.84 9.87 20.98
CA ALA A 628 -4.66 9.52 20.21
C ALA A 628 -4.31 10.55 19.13
N PHE A 629 -5.30 11.04 18.37
CA PHE A 629 -5.05 11.86 17.18
C PHE A 629 -5.07 13.37 17.45
N MET A 630 -6.04 13.88 18.20
CA MET A 630 -6.12 15.32 18.50
C MET A 630 -4.88 15.86 19.26
N PRO A 631 -4.30 15.14 20.24
CA PRO A 631 -3.16 15.65 21.00
C PRO A 631 -1.86 15.81 20.19
N ILE A 632 -1.71 15.05 19.11
CA ILE A 632 -0.50 15.02 18.28
C ILE A 632 -0.56 16.01 17.11
N LEU A 633 -1.62 16.80 17.02
CA LEU A 633 -1.82 17.85 16.03
C LEU A 633 -1.69 19.22 16.69
N VAL A 634 -0.82 20.07 16.17
CA VAL A 634 -0.60 21.43 16.65
C VAL A 634 -0.52 22.39 15.47
N ARG A 635 -1.51 23.27 15.34
CA ARG A 635 -1.58 24.31 14.30
C ARG A 635 -1.36 23.79 12.88
N GLY A 636 -2.07 22.70 12.56
CA GLY A 636 -1.97 22.03 11.26
C GLY A 636 -0.73 21.14 11.09
N GLU A 637 0.14 21.03 12.10
CA GLU A 637 1.31 20.17 12.07
C GLU A 637 1.11 18.86 12.85
N LEU A 638 1.52 17.72 12.27
CA LEU A 638 1.52 16.41 12.92
C LEU A 638 2.88 16.11 13.53
N MET A 639 2.92 15.78 14.82
CA MET A 639 4.17 15.59 15.56
C MET A 639 5.02 14.42 15.04
N ASP A 640 6.24 14.72 14.59
CA ASP A 640 7.15 13.78 13.93
C ASP A 640 7.53 12.56 14.76
N MET A 641 7.62 12.69 16.09
CA MET A 641 7.91 11.58 17.01
C MET A 641 6.85 10.47 17.02
N THR A 642 5.76 10.62 16.27
CA THR A 642 4.69 9.62 16.12
C THR A 642 4.62 9.04 14.70
N ARG A 643 5.51 9.46 13.79
CA ARG A 643 5.45 9.10 12.35
C ARG A 643 6.47 8.03 11.94
N GLY A 644 7.26 7.52 12.89
CA GLY A 644 8.28 6.50 12.67
C GLY A 644 9.21 6.86 11.52
N ARG A 645 9.47 5.92 10.60
CA ARG A 645 10.36 6.16 9.46
C ARG A 645 9.82 7.19 8.45
N SER A 646 8.54 7.54 8.51
CA SER A 646 7.90 8.46 7.54
C SER A 646 8.46 9.88 7.59
N ILE A 647 9.18 10.25 8.65
CA ILE A 647 9.90 11.53 8.75
C ILE A 647 10.93 11.73 7.64
N SER A 648 11.45 10.65 7.03
CA SER A 648 12.42 10.74 5.93
C SER A 648 11.79 10.91 4.55
N ARG A 649 10.46 10.98 4.44
CA ARG A 649 9.75 11.12 3.15
C ARG A 649 9.59 12.59 2.80
N ALA A 650 10.34 13.07 1.81
CA ALA A 650 10.31 14.48 1.39
C ALA A 650 8.91 14.97 0.92
N THR A 651 8.07 14.08 0.42
CA THR A 651 6.70 14.41 -0.03
C THR A 651 5.64 14.32 1.09
N GLY A 652 6.03 13.85 2.27
CA GLY A 652 5.15 13.59 3.42
C GLY A 652 5.68 14.25 4.69
N GLU A 653 5.99 15.55 4.61
CA GLU A 653 6.32 16.37 5.79
C GLU A 653 5.11 16.49 6.74
N SER A 654 5.35 16.98 7.96
CA SER A 654 4.42 16.97 9.08
C SER A 654 3.04 17.60 8.76
N HIS A 655 3.01 18.77 8.12
CA HIS A 655 1.75 19.43 7.72
C HIS A 655 0.98 18.67 6.62
N VAL A 656 1.70 18.02 5.70
CA VAL A 656 1.09 17.18 4.66
C VAL A 656 0.39 15.98 5.30
N GLN A 657 1.06 15.34 6.25
CA GLN A 657 0.51 14.17 6.96
C GLN A 657 -0.62 14.55 7.93
N ALA A 658 -0.60 15.74 8.53
CA ALA A 658 -1.70 16.23 9.36
C ALA A 658 -3.03 16.28 8.61
N MET A 659 -3.00 16.70 7.34
CA MET A 659 -4.19 16.82 6.50
C MET A 659 -4.91 15.48 6.26
N GLU A 660 -4.21 14.35 6.33
CA GLU A 660 -4.83 13.02 6.27
C GLU A 660 -5.77 12.78 7.46
N ILE A 661 -5.34 13.15 8.67
CA ILE A 661 -6.22 13.09 9.85
C ILE A 661 -7.33 14.14 9.71
N LEU A 662 -6.99 15.39 9.39
CA LEU A 662 -7.98 16.48 9.40
C LEU A 662 -9.13 16.25 8.41
N ARG A 663 -8.86 15.83 7.18
CA ARG A 663 -9.94 15.52 6.22
C ARG A 663 -10.75 14.29 6.64
N SER A 664 -10.11 13.32 7.32
CA SER A 664 -10.79 12.15 7.88
C SER A 664 -11.79 12.56 8.97
N LEU A 665 -11.39 13.47 9.86
CA LEU A 665 -12.28 13.99 10.91
C LEU A 665 -13.49 14.73 10.33
N VAL A 666 -13.29 15.53 9.28
CA VAL A 666 -14.39 16.23 8.59
C VAL A 666 -15.38 15.24 7.98
N ARG A 667 -14.92 14.16 7.36
CA ARG A 667 -15.80 13.10 6.83
C ARG A 667 -16.54 12.36 7.94
N ILE A 668 -15.86 12.00 9.02
CA ILE A 668 -16.47 11.31 10.18
C ILE A 668 -17.56 12.19 10.81
N ALA A 669 -17.33 13.50 10.88
CA ALA A 669 -18.28 14.46 11.42
C ALA A 669 -19.62 14.52 10.65
N GLU A 670 -19.66 14.12 9.37
CA GLU A 670 -20.91 14.11 8.58
C GLU A 670 -21.93 13.09 9.10
N SER A 671 -21.46 11.98 9.66
CA SER A 671 -22.30 10.94 10.27
C SER A 671 -22.33 10.97 11.80
N ALA A 672 -21.67 11.96 12.41
CA ALA A 672 -21.59 12.07 13.85
C ALA A 672 -22.86 12.69 14.45
N GLN A 673 -23.16 12.32 15.69
CA GLN A 673 -24.19 12.99 16.48
C GLN A 673 -23.84 14.47 16.69
N PRO A 674 -24.82 15.38 16.88
CA PRO A 674 -24.60 16.82 16.84
C PRO A 674 -23.46 17.34 17.74
N GLU A 675 -23.33 16.80 18.96
CA GLU A 675 -22.27 17.19 19.90
C GLU A 675 -20.87 16.79 19.37
N GLN A 676 -20.71 15.54 18.95
CA GLN A 676 -19.48 15.02 18.37
C GLN A 676 -19.15 15.73 17.05
N LYS A 677 -20.14 15.99 16.19
CA LYS A 677 -19.98 16.75 14.95
C LYS A 677 -19.40 18.14 15.25
N ASN A 678 -20.01 18.88 16.16
CA ASN A 678 -19.52 20.21 16.54
C ASN A 678 -18.11 20.18 17.11
N LYS A 679 -17.80 19.19 17.97
CA LYS A 679 -16.45 19.04 18.53
C LYS A 679 -15.39 18.78 17.46
N LEU A 680 -15.64 17.81 16.58
CA LEU A 680 -14.73 17.46 15.48
C LEU A 680 -14.51 18.65 14.54
N LEU A 681 -15.59 19.31 14.12
CA LEU A 681 -15.51 20.43 13.18
C LEU A 681 -14.86 21.66 13.81
N SER A 682 -15.13 21.96 15.08
CA SER A 682 -14.48 23.07 15.80
C SER A 682 -12.96 22.84 15.93
N PHE A 683 -12.55 21.61 16.25
CA PHE A 683 -11.14 21.23 16.30
C PHE A 683 -10.47 21.35 14.92
N VAL A 684 -11.07 20.79 13.87
CA VAL A 684 -10.50 20.88 12.52
C VAL A 684 -10.40 22.34 12.07
N LYS A 685 -11.44 23.14 12.30
CA LYS A 685 -11.43 24.57 11.96
C LYS A 685 -10.30 25.31 12.67
N ALA A 686 -10.03 25.00 13.94
CA ALA A 686 -8.88 25.54 14.66
C ALA A 686 -7.55 25.16 14.00
N GLN A 687 -7.35 23.89 13.65
CA GLN A 687 -6.11 23.45 13.00
C GLN A 687 -5.92 24.09 11.61
N LEU A 688 -6.97 24.17 10.79
CA LEU A 688 -6.90 24.76 9.45
C LEU A 688 -6.68 26.28 9.47
N THR A 689 -7.26 26.99 10.43
CA THR A 689 -7.16 28.46 10.51
C THR A 689 -5.90 28.94 11.21
N SER A 690 -5.30 28.11 12.07
CA SER A 690 -4.04 28.43 12.75
C SER A 690 -2.79 28.00 11.97
N ASP A 691 -2.94 27.18 10.92
CA ASP A 691 -1.85 26.85 9.99
C ASP A 691 -1.66 27.95 8.96
N THR A 692 -0.73 28.87 9.24
CA THR A 692 -0.37 29.95 8.31
C THR A 692 0.80 29.59 7.39
N PHE A 693 1.23 28.32 7.40
CA PHE A 693 2.39 27.85 6.63
C PHE A 693 1.98 26.97 5.45
N TYR A 694 1.11 26.00 5.68
CA TYR A 694 0.74 25.01 4.67
C TYR A 694 -0.61 25.31 4.04
N ASP A 695 -0.65 25.28 2.70
CA ASP A 695 -1.90 25.34 1.93
C ASP A 695 -2.61 23.97 1.98
N SER A 696 -3.58 23.86 2.89
CA SER A 696 -4.36 22.64 3.15
C SER A 696 -5.02 22.04 1.90
N TYR A 697 -5.42 22.87 0.92
CA TYR A 697 -6.04 22.43 -0.33
C TYR A 697 -5.12 21.58 -1.22
N ARG A 698 -3.80 21.62 -1.01
CA ARG A 698 -2.84 20.73 -1.71
C ARG A 698 -2.99 19.27 -1.29
N SER A 699 -3.53 19.02 -0.10
CA SER A 699 -3.69 17.67 0.46
C SER A 699 -5.12 17.15 0.51
N LEU A 700 -6.12 17.93 0.06
CA LEU A 700 -7.47 17.41 -0.19
C LEU A 700 -7.46 16.57 -1.47
N LYS A 701 -8.11 15.39 -1.43
CA LYS A 701 -7.96 14.35 -2.46
C LYS A 701 -9.24 14.04 -3.23
N SER A 702 -10.35 14.68 -2.90
CA SER A 702 -11.62 14.55 -3.61
C SER A 702 -12.36 15.89 -3.65
N TYR A 703 -13.32 16.02 -4.56
CA TYR A 703 -14.21 17.19 -4.59
C TYR A 703 -15.08 17.25 -3.33
N LYS A 704 -15.40 16.10 -2.71
CA LYS A 704 -16.09 16.06 -1.41
C LYS A 704 -15.23 16.64 -0.29
N ASP A 705 -13.94 16.33 -0.23
CA ASP A 705 -13.05 16.93 0.75
C ASP A 705 -13.02 18.46 0.62
N ILE A 706 -12.92 18.95 -0.61
CA ILE A 706 -12.90 20.39 -0.91
C ILE A 706 -14.23 21.03 -0.49
N ASP A 707 -15.36 20.46 -0.89
CA ASP A 707 -16.70 20.93 -0.53
C ASP A 707 -16.90 21.00 0.99
N LEU A 708 -16.53 19.94 1.71
CA LEU A 708 -16.69 19.90 3.16
C LEU A 708 -15.80 20.90 3.89
N VAL A 709 -14.54 21.07 3.46
CA VAL A 709 -13.64 22.07 4.03
C VAL A 709 -14.12 23.49 3.71
N ASN A 710 -14.59 23.76 2.48
CA ASN A 710 -15.16 25.05 2.11
C ASN A 710 -16.36 25.41 2.98
N LYS A 711 -17.29 24.45 3.16
CA LYS A 711 -18.45 24.62 4.05
C LYS A 711 -18.03 24.91 5.49
N LEU A 712 -17.08 24.15 6.05
CA LEU A 712 -16.59 24.35 7.41
C LEU A 712 -15.97 25.74 7.62
N LEU A 713 -15.14 26.18 6.69
CA LEU A 713 -14.47 27.48 6.78
C LEU A 713 -15.46 28.64 6.62
N ALA A 714 -16.49 28.48 5.78
CA ALA A 714 -17.54 29.47 5.58
C ALA A 714 -18.62 29.50 6.69
N ASP A 715 -18.76 28.43 7.47
CA ASP A 715 -19.80 28.32 8.50
C ASP A 715 -19.47 29.13 9.77
N ASN A 716 -20.16 30.26 9.94
CA ASN A 716 -19.98 31.14 11.12
C ASN A 716 -20.63 30.61 12.41
N GLN A 717 -21.44 29.55 12.35
CA GLN A 717 -22.01 28.92 13.55
C GLN A 717 -21.00 27.99 14.24
N ILE A 718 -20.01 27.48 13.50
CA ILE A 718 -18.93 26.66 14.05
C ILE A 718 -17.73 27.57 14.33
N SER A 719 -17.48 27.80 15.61
CA SER A 719 -16.28 28.52 16.06
C SER A 719 -15.07 27.59 16.08
N ALA A 720 -13.90 28.12 15.71
CA ALA A 720 -12.64 27.41 15.93
C ALA A 720 -12.46 27.15 17.44
N GLU A 721 -12.08 25.93 17.80
CA GLU A 721 -11.76 25.60 19.18
C GLU A 721 -10.59 26.48 19.69
N ALA A 722 -10.78 27.12 20.85
CA ALA A 722 -9.72 27.87 21.50
C ALA A 722 -8.65 26.91 22.07
N ASP A 723 -7.38 27.28 21.91
CA ASP A 723 -6.27 26.53 22.49
C ASP A 723 -6.38 26.44 24.02
N LYS A 724 -6.04 25.27 24.56
CA LYS A 724 -6.10 24.97 25.99
C LYS A 724 -4.79 24.37 26.46
N ASP A 725 -4.47 24.61 27.72
CA ASP A 725 -3.40 23.87 28.37
C ASP A 725 -3.77 22.39 28.45
N TYR A 726 -2.86 21.54 28.01
CA TYR A 726 -3.15 20.13 27.84
C TYR A 726 -1.89 19.28 28.00
N ILE A 727 -2.02 18.12 28.64
CA ILE A 727 -0.97 17.10 28.75
C ILE A 727 -1.51 15.77 28.22
N ALA A 728 -0.78 15.16 27.30
CA ALA A 728 -0.92 13.74 26.97
C ALA A 728 0.35 12.98 27.33
N ALA A 729 0.23 12.09 28.32
CA ALA A 729 1.25 11.15 28.74
C ALA A 729 1.03 9.79 28.08
N PHE A 730 1.58 9.61 26.88
CA PHE A 730 1.49 8.37 26.10
C PHE A 730 2.52 7.32 26.57
N ASN A 731 2.33 6.86 27.81
CA ASN A 731 3.27 5.96 28.48
C ASN A 731 3.42 4.60 27.79
N ASN A 732 2.41 4.10 27.08
CA ASN A 732 2.51 2.82 26.37
C ASN A 732 3.32 2.91 25.06
N MET A 733 3.52 4.12 24.51
CA MET A 733 4.44 4.35 23.37
C MET A 733 5.64 5.25 23.71
N ASP A 734 5.85 5.52 25.00
CA ASP A 734 6.95 6.33 25.55
C ASP A 734 7.07 7.72 24.88
N LYS A 735 5.93 8.39 24.66
CA LYS A 735 5.85 9.76 24.15
C LYS A 735 5.15 10.67 25.15
N PHE A 736 5.47 11.96 25.11
CA PHE A 736 4.84 12.94 25.98
C PHE A 736 4.60 14.25 25.25
N VAL A 737 3.44 14.86 25.48
CA VAL A 737 3.03 16.15 24.91
C VAL A 737 2.55 17.06 26.02
N TYR A 738 3.02 18.29 26.01
CA TYR A 738 2.50 19.39 26.82
C TYR A 738 2.25 20.62 25.95
N ARG A 739 0.99 21.05 25.86
CA ARG A 739 0.59 22.31 25.24
C ARG A 739 0.39 23.36 26.31
N SER A 740 1.08 24.49 26.17
CA SER A 740 0.86 25.68 26.98
C SER A 740 0.18 26.75 26.14
N ALA A 741 -1.14 26.80 26.20
CA ALA A 741 -1.93 27.75 25.41
C ALA A 741 -1.68 29.18 25.84
N GLN A 742 -1.51 29.40 27.15
CA GLN A 742 -1.23 30.73 27.71
C GLN A 742 0.07 31.34 27.20
N GLU A 743 1.08 30.49 26.94
CA GLU A 743 2.43 30.90 26.56
C GLU A 743 2.73 30.64 25.07
N GLY A 744 1.75 30.18 24.29
CA GLY A 744 1.87 30.01 22.85
C GLY A 744 2.86 28.94 22.36
N PHE A 745 3.13 27.88 23.15
CA PHE A 745 4.04 26.82 22.74
C PHE A 745 3.52 25.40 23.03
N THR A 746 4.02 24.42 22.28
CA THR A 746 3.86 23.00 22.61
C THR A 746 5.22 22.33 22.73
N PHE A 747 5.44 21.66 23.86
CA PHE A 747 6.59 20.82 24.12
C PHE A 747 6.23 19.36 23.90
N ALA A 748 7.12 18.64 23.22
CA ALA A 748 6.96 17.24 22.93
C ALA A 748 8.28 16.51 23.22
N LEU A 749 8.18 15.29 23.74
CA LEU A 749 9.33 14.50 24.15
C LEU A 749 9.20 13.08 23.62
N SER A 750 10.24 12.66 22.88
CA SER A 750 10.37 11.33 22.32
C SER A 750 11.33 10.50 23.17
N MET A 751 10.81 9.46 23.80
CA MET A 751 11.56 8.47 24.58
C MET A 751 11.33 7.08 23.99
N TYR A 752 12.08 6.11 24.51
CA TYR A 752 11.83 4.67 24.33
C TYR A 752 12.15 3.93 25.63
N SER A 753 11.67 2.70 25.75
CA SER A 753 11.86 1.86 26.94
C SER A 753 12.12 0.40 26.54
N SER A 754 12.01 -0.54 27.47
CA SER A 754 11.97 -1.97 27.13
C SER A 754 10.74 -2.37 26.29
N LYS A 755 9.69 -1.56 26.32
CA LYS A 755 8.45 -1.81 25.58
C LYS A 755 8.50 -1.32 24.15
N THR A 756 9.36 -0.36 23.82
CA THR A 756 9.34 0.36 22.53
C THR A 756 10.72 0.48 21.91
N GLN A 757 10.78 0.43 20.59
CA GLN A 757 12.02 0.62 19.85
C GLN A 757 12.41 2.11 19.80
N ASN A 758 13.72 2.40 19.80
CA ASN A 758 14.25 3.77 19.72
C ASN A 758 13.95 4.49 18.40
N TYR A 759 14.09 3.80 17.27
CA TYR A 759 13.72 4.32 15.95
C TYR A 759 13.53 3.14 14.98
N GLU A 760 12.91 3.36 13.83
CA GLU A 760 12.75 2.35 12.78
C GLU A 760 13.51 2.75 11.50
N ASP A 761 14.35 1.86 10.98
CA ASP A 761 14.86 1.86 9.60
C ASP A 761 14.37 0.60 8.88
N MET A 762 13.55 0.80 7.86
CA MET A 762 13.09 -0.28 7.00
C MET A 762 12.87 0.26 5.60
N ASN A 763 13.04 -0.60 4.59
CA ASN A 763 12.82 -0.26 3.17
C ASN A 763 13.67 0.92 2.68
N ASN A 764 14.88 1.06 3.23
CA ASN A 764 15.80 2.16 2.92
C ASN A 764 15.27 3.56 3.34
N GLU A 765 14.37 3.62 4.32
CA GLU A 765 13.81 4.85 4.89
C GLU A 765 14.38 5.08 6.30
N ASN A 766 14.56 6.36 6.69
CA ASN A 766 15.04 6.76 8.02
C ASN A 766 16.40 6.18 8.45
N ARG A 767 17.31 6.02 7.47
CA ARG A 767 18.69 5.50 7.63
C ARG A 767 19.52 6.15 8.74
N LYS A 768 19.17 7.38 9.15
CA LYS A 768 19.88 8.18 10.16
C LYS A 768 19.00 8.58 11.35
N GLY A 769 17.89 7.89 11.59
CA GLY A 769 16.97 8.15 12.71
C GLY A 769 17.48 7.78 14.10
N TRP A 770 18.78 7.48 14.22
CA TRP A 770 19.45 6.77 15.31
C TRP A 770 19.12 7.21 16.74
N TYR A 771 18.91 8.51 16.94
CA TYR A 771 18.77 9.12 18.27
C TYR A 771 17.42 9.84 18.45
N THR A 772 16.46 9.59 17.56
CA THR A 772 15.17 10.30 17.52
C THR A 772 14.24 10.00 18.71
N ALA A 773 14.60 9.04 19.57
CA ALA A 773 13.92 8.76 20.84
C ALA A 773 14.84 8.73 22.06
N ASP A 774 16.07 9.23 21.98
CA ASP A 774 17.04 9.23 23.10
C ASP A 774 16.76 10.38 24.10
N GLY A 775 15.48 10.63 24.38
CA GLY A 775 15.00 11.84 25.05
C GLY A 775 15.05 13.06 24.15
N MET A 776 14.75 12.90 22.85
CA MET A 776 14.70 13.99 21.88
C MET A 776 13.53 14.92 22.17
N VAL A 777 13.78 16.21 22.09
CA VAL A 777 12.82 17.28 22.39
C VAL A 777 12.34 17.93 21.10
N TYR A 778 11.03 18.22 21.07
CA TYR A 778 10.38 19.04 20.06
C TYR A 778 9.76 20.26 20.74
N LEU A 779 9.94 21.42 20.13
CA LEU A 779 9.36 22.69 20.57
C LEU A 779 8.64 23.34 19.40
N TYR A 780 7.31 23.26 19.41
CA TYR A 780 6.43 23.89 18.44
C TYR A 780 6.13 25.31 18.90
N SER A 781 6.48 26.26 18.04
CA SER A 781 6.44 27.72 18.26
C SER A 781 5.76 28.39 17.06
N ASP A 782 5.69 29.72 16.99
CA ASP A 782 5.08 30.40 15.83
C ASP A 782 5.90 30.23 14.53
N ASP A 783 7.12 29.67 14.59
CA ASP A 783 7.76 29.08 13.41
C ASP A 783 7.15 27.71 13.10
N LEU A 784 6.07 27.72 12.31
CA LEU A 784 5.38 26.52 11.84
C LEU A 784 6.22 25.73 10.81
N SER A 785 7.24 26.33 10.21
CA SER A 785 8.04 25.65 9.19
C SER A 785 9.18 24.82 9.78
N HIS A 786 9.38 24.87 11.09
CA HIS A 786 10.61 24.42 11.76
C HIS A 786 10.99 22.97 11.44
N TYR A 787 10.07 22.02 11.57
CA TYR A 787 10.29 20.60 11.28
C TYR A 787 9.95 20.19 9.82
N SER A 788 9.52 21.15 9.00
CA SER A 788 9.29 21.00 7.55
C SER A 788 10.46 21.59 6.74
N ASN A 789 10.29 21.89 5.45
CA ASN A 789 11.29 22.55 4.61
C ASN A 789 12.68 21.89 4.72
N HIS A 790 12.73 20.58 4.48
CA HIS A 790 13.96 19.78 4.47
C HIS A 790 14.68 19.59 5.81
N TYR A 791 14.06 19.94 6.95
CA TYR A 791 14.65 19.77 8.28
C TYR A 791 15.33 18.40 8.47
N TRP A 792 14.62 17.31 8.18
CA TRP A 792 15.12 15.95 8.37
C TRP A 792 16.30 15.57 7.45
N ALA A 793 16.44 16.25 6.31
CA ALA A 793 17.55 16.03 5.40
C ALA A 793 18.80 16.85 5.78
N THR A 794 18.63 17.92 6.57
CA THR A 794 19.70 18.89 6.88
C THR A 794 20.12 18.91 8.34
N VAL A 795 19.27 18.47 9.27
CA VAL A 795 19.61 18.41 10.70
C VAL A 795 20.80 17.48 10.91
N ASP A 796 21.76 17.89 11.75
CA ASP A 796 22.84 17.00 12.18
C ASP A 796 22.25 15.84 13.01
N PRO A 797 22.24 14.60 12.50
CA PRO A 797 21.62 13.48 13.19
C PRO A 797 22.34 13.12 14.50
N TYR A 798 23.58 13.57 14.72
CA TYR A 798 24.32 13.37 15.98
C TYR A 798 23.96 14.37 17.07
N ARG A 799 23.25 15.45 16.70
CA ARG A 799 22.93 16.59 17.57
C ARG A 799 21.45 16.88 17.56
N LEU A 800 20.63 15.87 17.83
CA LEU A 800 19.19 16.08 18.01
C LEU A 800 18.92 16.75 19.37
N PRO A 801 18.01 17.75 19.46
CA PRO A 801 17.77 18.50 20.69
C PRO A 801 17.39 17.61 21.88
N GLY A 802 18.01 17.84 23.03
CA GLY A 802 17.77 17.10 24.27
C GLY A 802 18.50 15.76 24.42
N THR A 803 19.08 15.21 23.35
CA THR A 803 19.74 13.89 23.38
C THR A 803 21.13 13.95 24.03
N THR A 804 21.56 12.84 24.62
CA THR A 804 22.92 12.66 25.17
C THR A 804 23.62 11.54 24.41
N THR A 805 24.62 11.88 23.59
CA THR A 805 25.23 10.96 22.61
C THR A 805 26.74 10.89 22.77
N THR A 806 27.35 9.80 22.29
CA THR A 806 28.80 9.77 22.01
C THR A 806 29.06 10.36 20.63
N LYS A 807 30.30 10.80 20.39
CA LYS A 807 30.70 11.34 19.06
C LYS A 807 31.17 10.25 18.08
N ASP A 808 30.91 8.98 18.40
CA ASP A 808 31.34 7.87 17.55
C ASP A 808 30.54 7.83 16.26
N LYS A 809 31.21 7.51 15.14
CA LYS A 809 30.56 7.37 13.84
C LYS A 809 29.50 6.26 13.90
N ARG A 810 28.42 6.47 13.17
CA ARG A 810 27.31 5.53 13.01
C ARG A 810 27.19 5.16 11.55
N GLU A 811 26.89 3.89 11.32
CA GLU A 811 26.56 3.39 9.99
C GLU A 811 25.06 3.53 9.75
N ASP A 812 24.68 3.81 8.51
CA ASP A 812 23.29 3.94 8.09
C ASP A 812 22.49 2.69 8.49
N GLY A 813 21.39 2.90 9.21
CA GLY A 813 20.51 1.84 9.72
C GLY A 813 21.00 1.06 10.93
N SER A 814 22.15 1.42 11.51
CA SER A 814 22.64 0.74 12.72
C SER A 814 21.84 1.10 13.97
N GLY A 815 21.72 0.18 14.93
CA GLY A 815 21.37 0.50 16.32
C GLY A 815 19.88 0.62 16.63
N GLU A 816 19.03 -0.08 15.90
CA GLU A 816 17.63 -0.34 16.29
C GLU A 816 17.58 -1.25 17.52
N VAL A 817 17.16 -0.71 18.66
CA VAL A 817 17.14 -1.44 19.94
C VAL A 817 15.98 -0.98 20.83
N THR A 818 15.65 -1.80 21.83
CA THR A 818 14.88 -1.39 23.00
C THR A 818 15.81 -1.10 24.18
N LEU A 819 15.34 -0.38 25.20
CA LEU A 819 16.12 -0.21 26.44
C LEU A 819 16.06 -1.48 27.29
N ALA A 820 17.13 -1.73 28.05
CA ALA A 820 17.10 -2.71 29.13
C ALA A 820 16.25 -2.25 30.34
N SER A 821 15.92 -0.96 30.45
CA SER A 821 15.22 -0.40 31.61
C SER A 821 13.75 -0.12 31.32
N ASP A 822 12.90 -0.51 32.26
CA ASP A 822 11.47 -0.18 32.28
C ASP A 822 11.20 1.16 32.98
N PHE A 823 12.22 1.82 33.55
CA PHE A 823 12.08 3.07 34.29
C PHE A 823 12.03 4.27 33.34
N VAL A 824 10.96 4.31 32.54
CA VAL A 824 10.66 5.35 31.57
C VAL A 824 9.18 5.67 31.65
N GLY A 825 8.82 6.95 31.70
CA GLY A 825 7.43 7.38 31.68
C GLY A 825 7.21 8.74 32.32
N ALA A 826 5.94 9.14 32.31
CA ALA A 826 5.47 10.42 32.78
C ALA A 826 4.34 10.26 33.81
N SER A 827 4.34 11.14 34.80
CA SER A 827 3.24 11.36 35.74
C SER A 827 2.81 12.82 35.68
N GLN A 828 1.51 13.06 35.57
CA GLN A 828 0.94 14.41 35.45
C GLN A 828 0.06 14.77 36.64
N LEU A 829 -0.01 16.07 36.95
CA LEU A 829 -0.92 16.66 37.91
C LEU A 829 -1.66 17.82 37.24
N GLY A 830 -2.95 17.63 36.96
CA GLY A 830 -3.72 18.56 36.13
C GLY A 830 -3.15 18.65 34.71
N ASN A 831 -3.26 19.83 34.10
CA ASN A 831 -2.90 20.05 32.69
C ASN A 831 -1.65 20.92 32.51
N ARG A 832 -0.97 21.32 33.59
CA ARG A 832 0.18 22.25 33.56
C ARG A 832 1.41 21.74 34.31
N LEU A 833 1.31 20.60 35.00
CA LEU A 833 2.40 20.05 35.80
C LEU A 833 2.62 18.57 35.45
N ALA A 834 3.87 18.20 35.19
CA ALA A 834 4.26 16.82 34.97
C ALA A 834 5.71 16.56 35.37
N THR A 835 5.99 15.32 35.72
CA THR A 835 7.35 14.80 35.90
C THR A 835 7.54 13.63 34.94
N ILE A 836 8.64 13.66 34.20
CA ILE A 836 9.01 12.64 33.23
C ILE A 836 10.43 12.16 33.56
N ALA A 837 10.68 10.86 33.44
CA ALA A 837 12.01 10.29 33.66
C ALA A 837 12.33 9.22 32.62
N MET A 838 13.62 9.07 32.32
CA MET A 838 14.17 8.05 31.44
C MET A 838 15.52 7.59 31.98
N ASN A 839 15.60 6.32 32.39
CA ASN A 839 16.85 5.67 32.74
C ASN A 839 17.51 5.12 31.47
N PHE A 840 18.39 5.92 30.87
CA PHE A 840 18.89 5.74 29.51
C PHE A 840 20.23 4.99 29.46
N ASN A 841 20.33 4.08 28.49
CA ASN A 841 21.60 3.56 27.97
C ASN A 841 21.57 3.72 26.45
N ASN A 842 22.66 4.13 25.83
CA ASN A 842 22.71 4.29 24.38
C ASN A 842 22.70 2.94 23.64
N TRP A 843 22.54 3.00 22.32
CA TRP A 843 22.36 1.84 21.42
C TRP A 843 23.37 0.68 21.58
N ASN A 844 24.60 0.96 22.04
CA ASN A 844 25.67 -0.03 22.24
C ASN A 844 26.10 -0.18 23.71
N ASN A 845 25.33 0.35 24.66
CA ASN A 845 25.61 0.32 26.11
C ASN A 845 26.95 0.96 26.53
N SER A 846 27.54 1.81 25.71
CA SER A 846 28.78 2.53 26.03
C SER A 846 28.56 3.86 26.74
N LEU A 847 27.32 4.33 26.82
CA LEU A 847 26.92 5.55 27.50
C LEU A 847 25.64 5.32 28.30
N THR A 848 25.60 5.80 29.54
CA THR A 848 24.44 5.76 30.42
C THR A 848 24.12 7.14 30.95
N ALA A 849 22.84 7.43 31.23
CA ALA A 849 22.41 8.67 31.87
C ALA A 849 21.04 8.51 32.56
N ARG A 850 20.82 9.22 33.66
CA ARG A 850 19.49 9.41 34.26
C ARG A 850 18.96 10.76 33.82
N LYS A 851 17.99 10.75 32.90
CA LYS A 851 17.37 11.94 32.32
C LYS A 851 16.01 12.17 32.98
N ALA A 852 15.71 13.42 33.32
CA ALA A 852 14.39 13.80 33.82
C ALA A 852 13.97 15.17 33.30
N TRP A 853 12.66 15.33 33.13
CA TRP A 853 12.02 16.56 32.70
C TRP A 853 10.90 16.92 33.68
N ILE A 854 10.79 18.20 34.04
CA ILE A 854 9.75 18.70 34.94
C ILE A 854 9.03 19.85 34.26
N VAL A 855 7.74 19.65 33.95
CA VAL A 855 6.86 20.69 33.40
C VAL A 855 6.29 21.50 34.55
N LEU A 856 6.53 22.81 34.53
CA LEU A 856 6.12 23.78 35.56
C LEU A 856 5.35 24.95 34.92
N GLY A 857 4.24 24.66 34.23
CA GLY A 857 3.43 25.67 33.56
C GLY A 857 4.19 26.34 32.42
N ASN A 858 4.81 27.49 32.68
CA ASN A 858 5.50 28.29 31.67
C ASN A 858 6.98 27.95 31.48
N LYS A 859 7.49 26.91 32.16
CA LYS A 859 8.89 26.49 32.10
C LYS A 859 9.01 24.97 32.13
N ILE A 860 10.10 24.47 31.56
CA ILE A 860 10.44 23.05 31.56
C ILE A 860 11.86 22.91 32.06
N VAL A 861 12.04 22.11 33.11
CA VAL A 861 13.35 21.83 33.70
C VAL A 861 13.91 20.56 33.09
N PHE A 862 15.17 20.60 32.65
CA PHE A 862 15.91 19.47 32.11
C PHE A 862 17.00 19.07 33.10
N LEU A 863 17.02 17.80 33.51
CA LEU A 863 18.00 17.27 34.45
C LEU A 863 18.69 16.04 33.83
N GLY A 864 20.02 16.03 33.88
CA GLY A 864 20.85 14.88 33.53
C GLY A 864 21.81 14.59 34.68
N THR A 865 21.82 13.35 35.16
CA THR A 865 22.72 12.90 36.24
C THR A 865 23.30 11.53 35.90
N ASP A 866 24.35 11.13 36.62
CA ASP A 866 24.98 9.81 36.48
C ASP A 866 25.38 9.51 35.02
N ILE A 867 25.89 10.54 34.33
CA ILE A 867 26.32 10.43 32.94
C ILE A 867 27.69 9.75 32.93
N GLN A 868 27.76 8.56 32.35
CA GLN A 868 28.99 7.78 32.22
C GLN A 868 29.16 7.40 30.75
N HIS A 869 30.40 7.41 30.25
CA HIS A 869 30.68 7.01 28.88
C HIS A 869 32.03 6.28 28.75
N GLN A 870 32.13 5.43 27.72
CA GLN A 870 33.35 4.69 27.38
C GLN A 870 33.99 5.18 26.06
N SER A 871 33.33 6.11 25.34
CA SER A 871 33.87 6.66 24.09
C SER A 871 35.11 7.51 24.32
N ALA A 872 36.16 7.26 23.54
CA ALA A 872 37.37 8.08 23.52
C ALA A 872 37.15 9.50 22.98
N GLN A 873 36.06 9.72 22.23
CA GLN A 873 35.69 11.03 21.67
C GLN A 873 34.82 11.87 22.63
N GLY A 874 34.45 11.29 23.78
CA GLY A 874 33.60 11.91 24.78
C GLY A 874 32.10 11.77 24.51
N ALA A 875 31.32 12.22 25.49
CA ALA A 875 29.88 12.37 25.39
C ALA A 875 29.47 13.84 25.35
N VAL A 876 28.35 14.14 24.68
CA VAL A 876 27.76 15.48 24.62
C VAL A 876 26.26 15.39 24.83
N THR A 877 25.69 16.37 25.54
CA THR A 877 24.24 16.60 25.52
C THR A 877 23.97 17.79 24.61
N THR A 878 23.14 17.60 23.59
CA THR A 878 22.72 18.69 22.72
C THR A 878 21.60 19.45 23.41
N ILE A 879 21.86 20.69 23.83
CA ILE A 879 20.84 21.53 24.47
C ILE A 879 19.78 21.94 23.44
N GLU A 880 20.22 22.33 22.25
CA GLU A 880 19.36 22.75 21.13
C GLU A 880 20.09 22.56 19.80
N ASN A 881 19.31 22.35 18.74
CA ASN A 881 19.72 22.38 17.33
C ASN A 881 18.55 22.95 16.51
N ARG A 882 18.43 24.28 16.52
CA ARG A 882 17.27 25.00 15.99
C ARG A 882 17.52 25.42 14.54
N LYS A 883 16.77 24.87 13.59
CA LYS A 883 16.64 25.46 12.25
C LYS A 883 16.08 26.88 12.36
N LEU A 884 16.69 27.82 11.63
CA LEU A 884 16.31 29.22 11.61
C LEU A 884 15.51 29.55 10.34
N LEU A 885 14.66 30.56 10.42
CA LEU A 885 13.92 31.07 9.27
C LEU A 885 14.84 31.82 8.30
N THR A 886 14.83 31.42 7.03
CA THR A 886 15.60 32.08 5.97
C THR A 886 15.21 33.55 5.83
N GLY A 887 16.20 34.45 5.85
CA GLY A 887 16.00 35.89 5.70
C GLY A 887 15.67 36.65 7.00
N GLU A 888 15.38 35.95 8.09
CA GLU A 888 15.18 36.54 9.41
C GLU A 888 16.52 36.77 10.11
N LYS A 889 16.61 37.87 10.89
CA LYS A 889 17.82 38.19 11.66
C LYS A 889 17.64 37.74 13.11
N TYR A 890 18.53 36.89 13.58
CA TYR A 890 18.57 36.44 14.97
C TYR A 890 19.68 37.15 15.75
N SER A 891 19.37 37.50 16.99
CA SER A 891 20.32 38.00 17.99
C SER A 891 20.51 36.93 19.07
N TYR A 892 21.74 36.77 19.52
CA TYR A 892 22.13 35.74 20.48
C TYR A 892 22.80 36.40 21.69
N TYR A 893 22.49 35.89 22.87
CA TYR A 893 23.04 36.38 24.12
C TYR A 893 23.53 35.21 24.98
N ILE A 894 24.76 35.31 25.48
CA ILE A 894 25.32 34.43 26.50
C ILE A 894 25.55 35.26 27.75
N ASN A 895 24.99 34.84 28.89
CA ASN A 895 25.05 35.57 30.16
C ASN A 895 24.60 37.06 30.03
N GLY A 896 23.61 37.31 29.17
CA GLY A 896 23.10 38.66 28.89
C GLY A 896 23.96 39.52 27.98
N GLN A 897 25.13 39.01 27.52
CA GLN A 897 26.01 39.72 26.59
C GLN A 897 25.76 39.25 25.16
N PRO A 898 25.68 40.14 24.17
CA PRO A 898 25.51 39.77 22.77
C PRO A 898 26.71 38.96 22.28
N VAL A 899 26.46 37.93 21.48
CA VAL A 899 27.50 37.08 20.88
C VAL A 899 27.26 36.88 19.38
N ASP A 900 28.35 36.77 18.63
CA ASP A 900 28.33 36.44 17.20
C ASP A 900 28.55 34.93 17.02
N LEU A 901 27.49 34.21 16.67
CA LEU A 901 27.53 32.77 16.43
C LEU A 901 27.91 32.39 14.99
N SER A 902 28.21 33.36 14.11
CA SER A 902 28.78 33.04 12.78
C SER A 902 30.15 32.35 12.88
N LYS A 903 30.74 32.40 14.07
CA LYS A 903 31.91 31.63 14.46
C LYS A 903 31.56 30.79 15.68
N GLU A 904 32.34 29.75 15.88
CA GLU A 904 32.25 28.94 17.08
C GLU A 904 32.56 29.74 18.34
N VAL A 905 31.66 29.66 19.32
CA VAL A 905 31.81 30.27 20.65
C VAL A 905 31.83 29.17 21.70
N VAL A 906 32.95 29.07 22.41
CA VAL A 906 33.14 28.17 23.55
C VAL A 906 33.21 29.01 24.82
N THR A 907 32.44 28.64 25.84
CA THR A 907 32.37 29.36 27.11
C THR A 907 32.42 28.37 28.26
N ASP A 908 33.37 28.51 29.18
CA ASP A 908 33.52 27.59 30.33
C ASP A 908 32.44 27.77 31.41
N LYS A 909 31.79 28.93 31.43
CA LYS A 909 30.83 29.36 32.45
C LYS A 909 29.60 30.03 31.84
N THR A 910 28.70 29.23 31.30
CA THR A 910 27.41 29.70 30.81
C THR A 910 26.36 29.51 31.90
N GLN A 911 25.71 30.62 32.26
CA GLN A 911 24.59 30.72 33.20
C GLN A 911 23.25 30.87 32.46
N SER A 912 23.25 31.54 31.30
CA SER A 912 22.07 31.67 30.45
C SER A 912 22.44 31.79 28.97
N PHE A 913 21.57 31.26 28.12
CA PHE A 913 21.55 31.50 26.67
C PHE A 913 20.18 32.05 26.28
N TYR A 914 20.15 33.01 25.35
CA TYR A 914 18.91 33.52 24.77
C TYR A 914 19.09 33.81 23.28
N MET A 915 18.13 33.37 22.48
CA MET A 915 18.02 33.70 21.06
C MET A 915 16.67 34.33 20.74
N THR A 916 16.67 35.36 19.89
CA THR A 916 15.45 36.05 19.46
C THR A 916 15.62 36.63 18.06
N ASN A 917 14.52 36.68 17.31
CA ASN A 917 14.36 37.47 16.09
C ASN A 917 13.41 38.66 16.29
N GLY A 918 13.15 39.04 17.54
CA GLY A 918 12.20 40.09 17.90
C GLY A 918 10.73 39.63 18.00
N LYS A 919 10.44 38.35 17.72
CA LYS A 919 9.11 37.74 17.94
C LYS A 919 9.13 36.91 19.22
N ASP A 920 8.29 37.29 20.19
CA ASP A 920 8.29 36.66 21.53
C ASP A 920 8.03 35.15 21.47
N ASN A 921 7.02 34.73 20.71
CA ASN A 921 6.63 33.32 20.53
C ASN A 921 7.62 32.49 19.67
N GLN A 922 8.74 33.07 19.22
CA GLN A 922 9.83 32.36 18.55
C GLN A 922 11.17 32.49 19.30
N SER A 923 11.17 33.25 20.39
CA SER A 923 12.35 33.45 21.22
C SER A 923 12.55 32.26 22.16
N ILE A 924 13.79 31.84 22.35
CA ILE A 924 14.12 30.66 23.16
C ILE A 924 15.22 31.03 24.16
N GLY A 925 14.98 30.70 25.43
CA GLY A 925 15.92 30.96 26.52
C GLY A 925 16.21 29.70 27.34
N TYR A 926 17.47 29.50 27.68
CA TYR A 926 17.92 28.46 28.61
C TYR A 926 18.59 29.12 29.81
N VAL A 927 18.23 28.66 31.01
CA VAL A 927 18.86 29.06 32.28
C VAL A 927 19.44 27.81 32.91
N PHE A 928 20.73 27.83 33.24
CA PHE A 928 21.43 26.69 33.80
C PHE A 928 21.47 26.80 35.32
N LEU A 929 21.02 25.78 36.05
CA LEU A 929 21.02 25.81 37.52
C LEU A 929 22.42 25.92 38.13
N ASN A 930 23.42 25.42 37.39
CA ASN A 930 24.84 25.58 37.66
C ASN A 930 25.50 26.16 36.40
N GLN A 931 26.61 26.89 36.54
CA GLN A 931 27.39 27.31 35.37
C GLN A 931 27.96 26.08 34.66
N LEU A 932 27.75 25.99 33.35
CA LEU A 932 28.21 24.88 32.53
C LEU A 932 29.16 25.35 31.42
N PRO A 933 30.16 24.52 31.04
CA PRO A 933 30.87 24.72 29.79
C PRO A 933 29.93 24.44 28.63
N THR A 934 29.78 25.40 27.71
CA THR A 934 28.91 25.28 26.53
C THR A 934 29.63 25.63 25.25
N TYR A 935 29.07 25.09 24.18
CA TYR A 935 29.49 25.28 22.80
C TYR A 935 28.28 25.79 22.01
N ALA A 936 28.44 26.88 21.27
CA ALA A 936 27.41 27.42 20.39
C ALA A 936 28.01 27.87 19.07
N LYS A 937 27.31 27.60 17.98
CA LYS A 937 27.62 28.10 16.63
C LYS A 937 26.36 28.14 15.77
N LEU A 938 26.43 28.91 14.70
CA LEU A 938 25.51 28.91 13.59
C LEU A 938 26.25 28.39 12.35
N ASP A 939 25.76 27.29 11.78
CA ASP A 939 26.21 26.80 10.47
C ASP A 939 25.26 27.35 9.40
N GLN A 940 25.81 27.85 8.28
CA GLN A 940 25.05 28.34 7.12
C GLN A 940 24.95 27.29 6.02
#